data_AF-A0A9P4JDT6-F1
#
_entry.id   AF-A0A9P4JDT6-F1
#
_cell.length_a   1.000
_cell.length_b   1.000
_cell.length_c   1.000
_cell.angle_alpha   90.00
_cell.angle_beta   90.00
_cell.angle_gamma   90.00
#
_symmetry.space_group_name_H-M   'P 1'
#
loop_
_entity.id
_entity.type
_entity.pdbx_description
1 polymer ?
#
loop_
_entity_poly.entity_id
_entity_poly.type
_entity_poly.pdbx_seq_one_letter_code
_entity_poly.pdbx_strand_id
1 'polypeptide(L)'
;MLQPTMASWKIRPEQSSHVTEYASFFDSRKFFAVDDSGSTAGAVMRRQREFVETIHRQGPNQLDSVSLWGSDCDFPTTDMFSARWQSGHRGTQPVTILQHKKALSNILESDVWFLLTDGEIEDRDVEELSNLASTTGIANVPVVFVITATRGDTPEKTNISVIVSFFASSQDALLLFKETCSRRLRVIAAKGCFAPLEGSTTGIDLSSWEKMPVFDDEKALGKQIQFLGIQVSKSYCREKLGLGVTLGAEWDKSHDQPTLVNPDLLIKAGKLPLEEMERVFAEEAFHNLALAFKTRRCIPQLRVFILEQKIEQFVPKLEDVSGAAVIIQRIGDPGMPKEERESLQAKLREAHAKNREHYRATVSAFAGSGEEEAARKRNQLADTALRVLSEIEASGFTAHILSRRSNRARRADVVTGTAISITELNLEGPAFKAFCLVCCGEEEIMSIALKKLDVSHSSDNTTDFALNNPLAAGVKDFNVESVSSQNICFQCALHGLVGKSIYQEELSAIIPAIEYEGGNKSYIQEQLYLALTAGLRTGAAGVAQIFMAILDRRMGELDIMPLAGTGIRDETSQRKRTFEWMLEQLLAKTMTRETFSEVGEWVTFPTALKWVAREFEGNGLASYAITYPSAGYMELLSLGQRVEAFTQDQISWMNVSKVLYSLTAAYLSEFLDKGGHNRAWQQRYLELVYSQFNAELVPKDLGGKESILANSEEFWTSLSTWIPNYLLTNLNDTTKHNLVAKIQLLLFWLIHTQRSHVTAQNFFKRLAENEPVAFAVLNPVLSVPNSVLHSTLLSPFLQQDTPFIDPASAHLHIPAIIPFTTPFGPSVLHCGAPECNASFFPSSSQLNGEDFNPDSPKHIEIVRQARRQHLIPAFGVKNAFERSGTGLPEPIIQTKPPSSGHINLHVEIAHVWSELPRDSRRAVFRGELREEFARRVRERVCKSRRGNVYDADVEKMVGDVLLSFFGAL
;
A
#
# COMPACT_ATOMS: atom_id res chain seq x y z
N MET A 1 -3.82 -48.70 43.34
CA MET A 1 -4.13 -47.76 42.25
C MET A 1 -3.12 -46.62 42.32
N LEU A 2 -2.13 -46.62 41.43
CA LEU A 2 -1.20 -45.50 41.28
C LEU A 2 -1.94 -44.39 40.52
N GLN A 3 -2.12 -43.21 41.13
CA GLN A 3 -2.50 -42.01 40.39
C GLN A 3 -1.35 -41.70 39.41
N PRO A 4 -1.63 -41.43 38.12
CA PRO A 4 -0.60 -40.90 37.24
C PRO A 4 -0.25 -39.50 37.74
N THR A 5 0.94 -39.34 38.31
CA THR A 5 1.56 -38.03 38.49
C THR A 5 1.73 -37.43 37.10
N MET A 6 0.82 -36.54 36.69
CA MET A 6 1.03 -35.74 35.48
C MET A 6 2.36 -35.01 35.64
N ALA A 7 3.28 -35.22 34.70
CA ALA A 7 4.55 -34.53 34.68
C ALA A 7 4.28 -33.01 34.70
N SER A 8 4.84 -32.32 35.70
CA SER A 8 4.70 -30.87 35.84
C SER A 8 5.19 -30.18 34.55
N TRP A 9 4.35 -29.37 33.92
CA TRP A 9 4.73 -28.55 32.76
C TRP A 9 5.78 -27.47 33.10
N LYS A 10 5.99 -27.22 34.40
CA LYS A 10 7.12 -26.44 34.94
C LYS A 10 8.32 -27.37 35.14
N ILE A 11 9.41 -27.12 34.41
CA ILE A 11 10.70 -27.78 34.53
C ILE A 11 11.59 -26.93 35.44
N ARG A 12 11.98 -27.47 36.59
CA ARG A 12 13.01 -26.88 37.45
C ARG A 12 14.35 -27.51 37.09
N PRO A 13 15.43 -26.73 36.86
CA PRO A 13 16.77 -27.29 36.78
C PRO A 13 17.03 -28.12 38.04
N GLU A 14 17.60 -29.31 37.90
CA GLU A 14 18.06 -30.06 39.08
C GLU A 14 19.11 -29.19 39.80
N GLN A 15 19.04 -29.07 41.12
CA GLN A 15 20.08 -28.40 41.88
C GLN A 15 21.35 -29.26 41.80
N SER A 16 22.15 -29.13 40.74
CA SER A 16 23.48 -29.70 40.76
C SER A 16 24.32 -28.88 41.74
N SER A 17 25.11 -29.58 42.55
CA SER A 17 26.05 -28.99 43.49
C SER A 17 27.25 -28.31 42.80
N HIS A 18 27.19 -28.05 41.50
CA HIS A 18 28.28 -27.46 40.73
C HIS A 18 28.18 -25.94 40.74
N VAL A 19 29.22 -25.28 41.23
CA VAL A 19 29.36 -23.81 41.17
C VAL A 19 29.51 -23.41 39.71
N THR A 20 28.57 -22.60 39.18
CA THR A 20 28.68 -22.03 37.85
C THR A 20 29.88 -21.09 37.79
N GLU A 21 30.88 -21.42 36.97
CA GLU A 21 31.99 -20.51 36.69
C GLU A 21 31.65 -19.57 35.54
N TYR A 22 32.05 -18.32 35.71
CA TYR A 22 31.87 -17.27 34.73
C TYR A 22 33.21 -16.80 34.16
N ALA A 23 33.21 -16.42 32.88
CA ALA A 23 34.30 -15.73 32.22
C ALA A 23 33.86 -14.30 31.86
N SER A 24 34.81 -13.37 31.87
CA SER A 24 34.60 -12.05 31.26
C SER A 24 34.27 -12.22 29.78
N PHE A 25 33.35 -11.41 29.23
CA PHE A 25 32.90 -11.52 27.84
C PHE A 25 34.07 -11.56 26.84
N PHE A 26 35.12 -10.75 27.05
CA PHE A 26 36.28 -10.72 26.15
C PHE A 26 37.26 -11.88 26.35
N ASP A 27 37.35 -12.46 27.55
CA ASP A 27 38.26 -13.58 27.84
C ASP A 27 37.63 -14.95 27.49
N SER A 28 36.33 -14.95 27.21
CA SER A 28 35.53 -16.13 26.86
C SER A 28 35.96 -16.76 25.52
N ARG A 29 35.75 -18.08 25.36
CA ARG A 29 35.93 -18.79 24.08
C ARG A 29 34.78 -18.45 23.14
N LYS A 30 35.08 -17.90 21.96
CA LYS A 30 34.09 -17.39 21.01
C LYS A 30 33.99 -18.26 19.76
N PHE A 31 32.77 -18.51 19.30
CA PHE A 31 32.51 -19.09 17.98
C PHE A 31 31.82 -18.07 17.09
N PHE A 32 32.39 -17.75 15.92
CA PHE A 32 31.81 -16.83 14.95
C PHE A 32 31.22 -17.59 13.76
N ALA A 33 29.89 -17.62 13.65
CA ALA A 33 29.18 -18.05 12.46
C ALA A 33 28.89 -16.83 11.58
N VAL A 34 29.58 -16.70 10.45
CA VAL A 34 29.45 -15.52 9.57
C VAL A 34 28.80 -15.89 8.25
N ASP A 35 27.71 -15.21 7.93
CA ASP A 35 27.00 -15.36 6.67
C ASP A 35 27.90 -14.94 5.49
N ASP A 36 28.12 -15.86 4.56
CA ASP A 36 28.87 -15.70 3.32
C ASP A 36 27.98 -16.02 2.10
N SER A 37 26.67 -15.81 2.26
CA SER A 37 25.70 -15.86 1.16
C SER A 37 25.92 -14.73 0.15
N GLY A 38 25.32 -14.86 -1.02
CA GLY A 38 25.46 -13.89 -2.12
C GLY A 38 24.92 -12.50 -1.80
N SER A 39 23.96 -12.37 -0.87
CA SER A 39 23.41 -11.06 -0.45
C SER A 39 24.41 -10.23 0.36
N THR A 40 25.36 -10.89 1.02
CA THR A 40 26.41 -10.23 1.82
C THR A 40 27.50 -9.55 0.98
N ALA A 41 27.47 -9.69 -0.35
CA ALA A 41 28.53 -9.22 -1.23
C ALA A 41 28.85 -7.71 -1.05
N GLY A 42 30.14 -7.38 -1.08
CA GLY A 42 30.61 -6.00 -1.11
C GLY A 42 30.72 -5.33 0.26
N ALA A 43 29.80 -4.44 0.62
CA ALA A 43 29.92 -3.62 1.84
C ALA A 43 29.58 -4.42 3.11
N VAL A 44 28.59 -5.30 3.06
CA VAL A 44 28.13 -6.11 4.20
C VAL A 44 29.24 -7.05 4.67
N MET A 45 29.79 -7.88 3.79
CA MET A 45 30.86 -8.83 4.08
C MET A 45 32.10 -8.13 4.69
N ARG A 46 32.49 -6.96 4.15
CA ARG A 46 33.58 -6.17 4.73
C ARG A 46 33.31 -5.73 6.16
N ARG A 47 32.05 -5.41 6.49
CA ARG A 47 31.64 -4.96 7.83
C ARG A 47 31.51 -6.12 8.81
N GLN A 48 31.01 -7.27 8.38
CA GLN A 48 30.99 -8.48 9.19
C GLN A 48 32.41 -8.93 9.54
N ARG A 49 33.32 -8.97 8.55
CA ARG A 49 34.74 -9.24 8.78
C ARG A 49 35.38 -8.26 9.77
N GLU A 50 35.15 -6.96 9.58
CA GLU A 50 35.65 -5.90 10.49
C GLU A 50 35.15 -6.12 11.93
N PHE A 51 33.89 -6.54 12.11
CA PHE A 51 33.33 -6.85 13.42
C PHE A 51 34.05 -8.03 14.09
N VAL A 52 34.16 -9.17 13.39
CA VAL A 52 34.82 -10.39 13.90
C VAL A 52 36.26 -10.11 14.28
N GLU A 53 37.04 -9.51 13.37
CA GLU A 53 38.44 -9.21 13.62
C GLU A 53 38.62 -8.25 14.81
N THR A 54 37.74 -7.26 14.97
CA THR A 54 37.87 -6.26 16.04
C THR A 54 37.47 -6.81 17.39
N ILE A 55 36.42 -7.64 17.48
CA ILE A 55 36.03 -8.32 18.72
C ILE A 55 37.10 -9.33 19.14
N HIS A 56 37.63 -10.14 18.22
CA HIS A 56 38.70 -11.08 18.52
C HIS A 56 39.98 -10.37 19.01
N ARG A 57 40.38 -9.25 18.37
CA ARG A 57 41.57 -8.48 18.81
C ARG A 57 41.42 -7.84 20.19
N GLN A 58 40.19 -7.53 20.64
CA GLN A 58 39.96 -6.94 21.97
C GLN A 58 40.14 -7.95 23.12
N GLY A 59 39.97 -9.24 22.85
CA GLY A 59 40.16 -10.33 23.80
C GLY A 59 40.46 -11.64 23.08
N PRO A 60 41.70 -11.83 22.60
CA PRO A 60 42.04 -12.98 21.78
C PRO A 60 42.11 -14.24 22.66
N ASN A 61 41.35 -15.26 22.29
CA ASN A 61 41.46 -16.59 22.86
C ASN A 61 41.94 -17.57 21.79
N GLN A 62 42.91 -18.42 22.11
CA GLN A 62 43.50 -19.38 21.15
C GLN A 62 42.50 -20.42 20.64
N LEU A 63 41.39 -20.60 21.37
CA LEU A 63 40.30 -21.51 21.03
C LEU A 63 39.13 -20.80 20.32
N ASP A 64 39.26 -19.50 20.03
CA ASP A 64 38.29 -18.81 19.20
C ASP A 64 38.28 -19.45 17.80
N SER A 65 37.10 -19.61 17.23
CA SER A 65 36.97 -20.19 15.88
C SER A 65 35.90 -19.49 15.05
N VAL A 66 36.07 -19.53 13.73
CA VAL A 66 35.15 -18.94 12.75
C VAL A 66 34.73 -19.99 11.73
N SER A 67 33.48 -19.90 11.31
CA SER A 67 32.90 -20.70 10.23
C SER A 67 32.08 -19.79 9.32
N LEU A 68 32.33 -19.85 8.02
CA LEU A 68 31.50 -19.18 7.02
C LEU A 68 30.32 -20.09 6.66
N TRP A 69 29.14 -19.51 6.43
CA TRP A 69 27.93 -20.28 6.13
C TRP A 69 27.05 -19.61 5.07
N GLY A 70 26.26 -20.42 4.37
CA GLY A 70 25.25 -20.00 3.40
C GLY A 70 24.32 -21.19 3.10
N SER A 71 24.35 -21.73 1.87
CA SER A 71 23.73 -23.02 1.53
C SER A 71 24.56 -24.22 1.99
N ASP A 72 25.82 -23.99 2.32
CA ASP A 72 26.73 -24.94 2.96
C ASP A 72 27.46 -24.22 4.11
N CYS A 73 28.10 -24.97 5.02
CA CYS A 73 28.86 -24.43 6.14
C CYS A 73 30.29 -24.97 6.12
N ASP A 74 31.27 -24.07 6.23
CA ASP A 74 32.69 -24.41 6.23
C ASP A 74 33.10 -25.22 7.47
N PHE A 75 34.29 -25.82 7.41
CA PHE A 75 34.93 -26.34 8.62
C PHE A 75 35.41 -25.19 9.50
N PRO A 76 35.07 -25.19 10.82
CA PRO A 76 35.57 -24.18 11.73
C PRO A 76 37.11 -24.13 11.73
N THR A 77 37.67 -22.92 11.64
CA THR A 77 39.11 -22.66 11.73
C THR A 77 39.40 -21.75 12.91
N THR A 78 40.52 -21.99 13.60
CA THR A 78 41.03 -21.09 14.65
C THR A 78 41.92 -19.99 14.09
N ASP A 79 42.37 -20.10 12.83
CA ASP A 79 43.06 -19.02 12.13
C ASP A 79 42.03 -18.09 11.48
N MET A 80 41.61 -17.08 12.25
CA MET A 80 40.63 -16.06 11.84
C MET A 80 40.98 -15.33 10.54
N PHE A 81 42.27 -15.22 10.20
CA PHE A 81 42.74 -14.50 9.02
C PHE A 81 42.85 -15.38 7.78
N SER A 82 42.79 -16.71 7.95
CA SER A 82 42.79 -17.68 6.84
C SER A 82 41.44 -17.82 6.12
N ALA A 83 40.35 -17.37 6.75
CA ALA A 83 39.00 -17.46 6.18
C ALA A 83 38.87 -16.68 4.86
N ARG A 84 38.22 -17.29 3.86
CA ARG A 84 38.03 -16.70 2.52
C ARG A 84 36.70 -15.97 2.41
N TRP A 85 36.68 -14.72 2.85
CA TRP A 85 35.53 -13.80 2.79
C TRP A 85 35.19 -13.40 1.33
N GLN A 86 34.41 -14.21 0.61
CA GLN A 86 34.17 -14.03 -0.84
C GLN A 86 32.70 -13.97 -1.23
N SER A 87 31.77 -14.12 -0.28
CA SER A 87 30.33 -14.28 -0.51
C SER A 87 30.04 -15.45 -1.48
N GLY A 88 30.73 -16.58 -1.25
CA GLY A 88 30.77 -17.75 -2.15
C GLY A 88 29.76 -18.85 -1.81
N HIS A 89 29.09 -18.77 -0.67
CA HIS A 89 28.23 -19.85 -0.14
C HIS A 89 26.76 -19.80 -0.63
N ARG A 90 26.47 -19.03 -1.69
CA ARG A 90 25.16 -18.96 -2.37
C ARG A 90 24.01 -18.47 -1.48
N GLY A 91 22.96 -19.26 -1.24
CA GLY A 91 21.77 -18.83 -0.49
C GLY A 91 22.01 -18.73 1.03
N THR A 92 20.96 -18.43 1.78
CA THR A 92 21.01 -18.21 3.25
C THR A 92 20.25 -19.34 3.95
N GLN A 93 20.96 -20.36 4.44
CA GLN A 93 20.36 -21.51 5.12
C GLN A 93 21.04 -21.76 6.48
N PRO A 94 20.61 -21.08 7.56
CA PRO A 94 21.27 -21.17 8.87
C PRO A 94 21.17 -22.57 9.50
N VAL A 95 20.24 -23.42 9.04
CA VAL A 95 20.15 -24.83 9.44
C VAL A 95 21.44 -25.60 9.16
N THR A 96 22.20 -25.21 8.13
CA THR A 96 23.46 -25.84 7.74
C THR A 96 24.52 -25.74 8.83
N ILE A 97 24.49 -24.67 9.64
CA ILE A 97 25.38 -24.48 10.80
C ILE A 97 25.18 -25.61 11.81
N LEU A 98 23.92 -25.95 12.10
CA LEU A 98 23.55 -26.96 13.10
C LEU A 98 23.65 -28.39 12.57
N GLN A 99 23.43 -28.58 11.27
CA GLN A 99 23.62 -29.87 10.60
C GLN A 99 25.11 -30.24 10.47
N HIS A 100 25.99 -29.24 10.39
CA HIS A 100 27.44 -29.46 10.32
C HIS A 100 28.02 -29.83 11.69
N LYS A 101 28.24 -31.14 11.91
CA LYS A 101 28.65 -31.73 13.21
C LYS A 101 29.81 -31.02 13.90
N LYS A 102 30.85 -30.59 13.16
CA LYS A 102 32.01 -29.90 13.75
C LYS A 102 31.70 -28.45 14.13
N ALA A 103 30.84 -27.76 13.39
CA ALA A 103 30.40 -26.41 13.75
C ALA A 103 29.54 -26.49 15.02
N LEU A 104 28.57 -27.41 15.06
CA LEU A 104 27.74 -27.65 16.24
C LEU A 104 28.56 -27.98 17.50
N SER A 105 29.55 -28.87 17.40
CA SER A 105 30.44 -29.19 18.54
C SER A 105 31.18 -27.96 19.04
N ASN A 106 31.74 -27.15 18.14
CA ASN A 106 32.45 -25.92 18.53
C ASN A 106 31.52 -24.86 19.14
N ILE A 107 30.27 -24.74 18.65
CA ILE A 107 29.26 -23.88 19.26
C ILE A 107 28.98 -24.33 20.70
N LEU A 108 28.70 -25.63 20.91
CA LEU A 108 28.41 -26.18 22.24
C LEU A 108 29.57 -26.06 23.22
N GLU A 109 30.81 -26.08 22.73
CA GLU A 109 32.01 -25.89 23.55
C GLU A 109 32.44 -24.42 23.72
N SER A 110 31.84 -23.49 22.97
CA SER A 110 32.12 -22.06 23.06
C SER A 110 31.38 -21.41 24.23
N ASP A 111 31.99 -20.45 24.90
CA ASP A 111 31.34 -19.70 25.97
C ASP A 111 30.32 -18.70 25.40
N VAL A 112 30.60 -18.14 24.21
CA VAL A 112 29.71 -17.24 23.47
C VAL A 112 29.67 -17.59 21.99
N TRP A 113 28.47 -17.65 21.43
CA TRP A 113 28.23 -17.84 20.02
C TRP A 113 27.84 -16.51 19.35
N PHE A 114 28.54 -16.14 18.27
CA PHE A 114 28.19 -15.02 17.42
C PHE A 114 27.56 -15.51 16.12
N LEU A 115 26.39 -14.96 15.76
CA LEU A 115 25.74 -15.21 14.48
C LEU A 115 25.59 -13.88 13.72
N LEU A 116 26.35 -13.74 12.64
CA LEU A 116 26.36 -12.55 11.80
C LEU A 116 25.62 -12.84 10.50
N THR A 117 24.71 -11.96 10.08
CA THR A 117 23.91 -12.06 8.85
C THR A 117 23.52 -10.66 8.34
N ASP A 118 23.08 -10.53 7.10
CA ASP A 118 22.33 -9.36 6.60
C ASP A 118 20.81 -9.49 6.76
N GLY A 119 20.34 -10.72 7.02
CA GLY A 119 19.04 -11.05 7.59
C GLY A 119 17.90 -11.20 6.58
N GLU A 120 17.59 -12.45 6.21
CA GLU A 120 16.28 -12.93 5.72
C GLU A 120 16.33 -14.46 5.50
N ILE A 121 15.34 -15.21 6.01
CA ILE A 121 15.06 -16.61 5.64
C ILE A 121 13.56 -16.83 5.51
N GLU A 122 13.15 -17.85 4.75
CA GLU A 122 11.73 -18.19 4.59
C GLU A 122 11.13 -18.74 5.89
N ASP A 123 9.82 -18.53 6.10
CA ASP A 123 9.11 -18.98 7.31
C ASP A 123 9.25 -20.50 7.58
N ARG A 124 9.45 -21.30 6.54
CA ARG A 124 9.67 -22.75 6.67
C ARG A 124 11.04 -23.05 7.28
N ASP A 125 12.05 -22.27 6.92
CA ASP A 125 13.41 -22.42 7.44
C ASP A 125 13.49 -21.99 8.90
N VAL A 126 12.66 -21.01 9.32
CA VAL A 126 12.54 -20.57 10.72
C VAL A 126 12.08 -21.72 11.64
N GLU A 127 11.11 -22.53 11.17
CA GLU A 127 10.57 -23.69 11.88
C GLU A 127 11.62 -24.80 12.01
N GLU A 128 12.26 -25.17 10.89
CA GLU A 128 13.30 -26.19 10.88
C GLU A 128 14.48 -25.79 11.80
N LEU A 129 14.85 -24.51 11.77
CA LEU A 129 15.90 -23.95 12.63
C LEU A 129 15.50 -23.99 14.11
N SER A 130 14.26 -23.65 14.46
CA SER A 130 13.75 -23.69 15.85
C SER A 130 13.74 -25.13 16.41
N ASN A 131 13.33 -26.09 15.58
CA ASN A 131 13.34 -27.52 15.92
C ASN A 131 14.77 -28.05 16.11
N LEU A 132 15.70 -27.70 15.22
CA LEU A 132 17.11 -28.06 15.35
C LEU A 132 17.76 -27.40 16.57
N ALA A 133 17.47 -26.13 16.84
CA ALA A 133 17.99 -25.42 18.00
C ALA A 133 17.56 -26.09 19.31
N SER A 134 16.28 -26.47 19.39
CA SER A 134 15.71 -27.13 20.57
C SER A 134 16.27 -28.55 20.78
N THR A 135 16.47 -29.31 19.70
CA THR A 135 16.96 -30.70 19.78
C THR A 135 18.48 -30.81 20.03
N THR A 136 19.25 -29.82 19.59
CA THR A 136 20.71 -29.80 19.75
C THR A 136 21.18 -29.16 21.06
N GLY A 137 20.29 -28.46 21.77
CA GLY A 137 20.59 -27.84 23.07
C GLY A 137 21.41 -26.54 22.97
N ILE A 138 21.54 -25.96 21.78
CA ILE A 138 22.34 -24.75 21.56
C ILE A 138 21.72 -23.48 22.17
N ALA A 139 20.43 -23.50 22.53
CA ALA A 139 19.76 -22.39 23.22
C ALA A 139 20.39 -22.08 24.60
N ASN A 140 21.20 -22.99 25.14
CA ASN A 140 21.93 -22.79 26.39
C ASN A 140 23.24 -22.02 26.20
N VAL A 141 23.66 -21.79 24.96
CA VAL A 141 24.88 -21.04 24.66
C VAL A 141 24.52 -19.54 24.56
N PRO A 142 25.12 -18.66 25.39
CA PRO A 142 24.95 -17.22 25.24
C PRO A 142 25.24 -16.77 23.81
N VAL A 143 24.32 -16.02 23.21
CA VAL A 143 24.36 -15.73 21.77
C VAL A 143 24.32 -14.23 21.46
N VAL A 144 25.16 -13.80 20.51
CA VAL A 144 25.23 -12.42 20.02
C VAL A 144 24.91 -12.41 18.52
N PHE A 145 23.78 -11.82 18.16
CA PHE A 145 23.36 -11.63 16.79
C PHE A 145 23.81 -10.28 16.27
N VAL A 146 24.34 -10.25 15.05
CA VAL A 146 24.76 -9.02 14.38
C VAL A 146 24.15 -8.94 13.00
N ILE A 147 23.14 -8.08 12.86
CA ILE A 147 22.53 -7.77 11.56
C ILE A 147 23.33 -6.66 10.92
N THR A 148 23.94 -6.94 9.76
CA THR A 148 24.75 -5.98 9.02
C THR A 148 24.01 -5.53 7.77
N ALA A 149 23.44 -4.33 7.80
CA ALA A 149 22.62 -3.84 6.70
C ALA A 149 22.68 -2.30 6.55
N THR A 150 22.04 -1.80 5.50
CA THR A 150 21.83 -0.36 5.32
C THR A 150 20.59 0.07 6.10
N ARG A 151 20.62 1.26 6.68
CA ARG A 151 19.51 1.78 7.50
C ARG A 151 18.25 1.99 6.65
N GLY A 152 17.18 1.25 6.96
CA GLY A 152 15.83 1.51 6.45
C GLY A 152 15.13 2.64 7.21
N ASP A 153 13.84 2.87 6.94
CA ASP A 153 13.07 3.98 7.56
C ASP A 153 13.08 3.92 9.10
N THR A 154 12.79 2.75 9.66
CA THR A 154 12.62 2.53 11.11
C THR A 154 13.22 1.18 11.55
N PRO A 155 13.75 1.07 12.79
CA PRO A 155 14.29 -0.18 13.32
C PRO A 155 13.29 -1.33 13.31
N GLU A 156 12.02 -1.05 13.59
CA GLU A 156 10.92 -2.03 13.65
C GLU A 156 10.76 -2.88 12.37
N LYS A 157 11.13 -2.32 11.21
CA LYS A 157 11.02 -2.97 9.90
C LYS A 157 12.19 -3.89 9.59
N THR A 158 13.24 -3.89 10.42
CA THR A 158 14.41 -4.74 10.21
C THR A 158 14.00 -6.20 10.29
N ASN A 159 14.29 -6.99 9.25
CA ASN A 159 13.99 -8.42 9.24
C ASN A 159 14.94 -9.15 10.21
N ILE A 160 14.37 -9.99 11.09
CA ILE A 160 15.11 -10.76 12.09
C ILE A 160 14.77 -12.26 12.03
N SER A 161 14.20 -12.74 10.93
CA SER A 161 13.77 -14.14 10.71
C SER A 161 14.85 -15.18 11.05
N VAL A 162 16.10 -14.93 10.67
CA VAL A 162 17.26 -15.80 10.98
C VAL A 162 17.49 -15.96 12.49
N ILE A 163 17.06 -14.97 13.28
CA ILE A 163 17.50 -14.76 14.66
C ILE A 163 16.38 -15.07 15.66
N VAL A 164 15.13 -14.81 15.28
CA VAL A 164 13.96 -14.86 16.18
C VAL A 164 13.82 -16.20 16.91
N SER A 165 14.07 -17.33 16.24
CA SER A 165 13.99 -18.68 16.84
C SER A 165 15.00 -18.85 17.98
N PHE A 166 16.22 -18.35 17.79
CA PHE A 166 17.26 -18.42 18.83
C PHE A 166 17.03 -17.39 19.93
N PHE A 167 16.63 -16.17 19.59
CA PHE A 167 16.35 -15.11 20.57
C PHE A 167 15.13 -15.42 21.46
N ALA A 168 14.16 -16.17 20.95
CA ALA A 168 13.01 -16.65 21.71
C ALA A 168 13.41 -17.75 22.72
N SER A 169 14.35 -18.61 22.33
CA SER A 169 14.71 -19.81 23.09
C SER A 169 15.88 -19.61 24.05
N SER A 170 16.77 -18.64 23.78
CA SER A 170 18.01 -18.44 24.54
C SER A 170 17.78 -17.58 25.79
N GLN A 171 18.42 -17.95 26.89
CA GLN A 171 18.38 -17.20 28.15
C GLN A 171 19.20 -15.89 28.07
N ASP A 172 20.40 -15.99 27.50
CA ASP A 172 21.33 -14.89 27.33
C ASP A 172 21.48 -14.58 25.84
N ALA A 173 20.90 -13.47 25.38
CA ALA A 173 20.93 -13.10 23.97
C ALA A 173 21.11 -11.59 23.78
N LEU A 174 21.92 -11.19 22.78
CA LEU A 174 22.12 -9.79 22.40
C LEU A 174 21.88 -9.64 20.89
N LEU A 175 21.06 -8.67 20.49
CA LEU A 175 20.77 -8.35 19.09
C LEU A 175 21.34 -6.97 18.75
N LEU A 176 22.35 -6.95 17.87
CA LEU A 176 23.02 -5.77 17.39
C LEU A 176 22.68 -5.50 15.92
N PHE A 177 22.58 -4.21 15.58
CA PHE A 177 22.53 -3.72 14.21
C PHE A 177 23.82 -2.97 13.87
N LYS A 178 24.54 -3.41 12.83
CA LYS A 178 25.74 -2.76 12.31
C LYS A 178 25.43 -2.05 11.00
N GLU A 179 25.50 -0.73 10.99
CA GLU A 179 25.21 0.08 9.81
C GLU A 179 26.37 0.06 8.80
N THR A 180 26.09 -0.26 7.54
CA THR A 180 27.12 -0.36 6.47
C THR A 180 27.81 0.96 6.16
N CYS A 181 27.06 2.07 6.15
CA CYS A 181 27.52 3.42 5.81
C CYS A 181 28.27 4.10 6.95
N SER A 182 27.66 4.20 8.14
CA SER A 182 28.21 4.95 9.28
C SER A 182 29.18 4.13 10.14
N ARG A 183 29.15 2.79 10.03
CA ARG A 183 29.85 1.81 10.88
C ARG A 183 29.38 1.74 12.34
N ARG A 184 28.36 2.50 12.71
CA ARG A 184 27.83 2.51 14.06
C ARG A 184 27.12 1.20 14.40
N LEU A 185 27.19 0.82 15.68
CA LEU A 185 26.49 -0.32 16.27
C LEU A 185 25.32 0.18 17.10
N ARG A 186 24.15 -0.45 16.97
CA ARG A 186 22.96 -0.15 17.76
C ARG A 186 22.42 -1.41 18.43
N VAL A 187 21.94 -1.30 19.66
CA VAL A 187 21.31 -2.42 20.39
C VAL A 187 19.83 -2.43 20.06
N ILE A 188 19.34 -3.48 19.37
CA ILE A 188 17.90 -3.67 19.09
C ILE A 188 17.21 -4.30 20.29
N ALA A 189 17.81 -5.33 20.88
CA ALA A 189 17.26 -6.04 22.03
C ALA A 189 18.38 -6.79 22.78
N ALA A 190 18.23 -6.99 24.08
CA ALA A 190 19.12 -7.79 24.91
C ALA A 190 18.38 -8.50 26.05
N LYS A 191 18.84 -9.70 26.42
CA LYS A 191 18.30 -10.57 27.46
C LYS A 191 19.41 -11.13 28.34
N GLY A 192 19.04 -11.57 29.54
CA GLY A 192 19.95 -12.25 30.47
C GLY A 192 21.15 -11.38 30.86
N CYS A 193 22.36 -11.91 30.76
CA CYS A 193 23.60 -11.20 31.09
C CYS A 193 23.83 -9.93 30.24
N PHE A 194 23.17 -9.81 29.09
CA PHE A 194 23.30 -8.65 28.19
C PHE A 194 22.26 -7.55 28.44
N ALA A 195 21.23 -7.79 29.25
CA ALA A 195 20.16 -6.82 29.53
C ALA A 195 20.65 -5.42 29.95
N PRO A 196 21.76 -5.24 30.70
CA PRO A 196 22.29 -3.92 31.04
C PRO A 196 22.69 -3.05 29.84
N LEU A 197 22.86 -3.62 28.64
CA LEU A 197 23.19 -2.87 27.42
C LEU A 197 22.01 -2.11 26.80
N GLU A 198 20.77 -2.40 27.19
CA GLU A 198 19.58 -1.70 26.67
C GLU A 198 19.39 -0.29 27.25
N GLY A 199 20.05 0.04 28.37
CA GLY A 199 20.09 1.39 28.95
C GLY A 199 18.82 1.86 29.68
N SER A 200 17.71 1.11 29.66
CA SER A 200 16.42 1.45 30.30
C SER A 200 15.65 0.19 30.71
N THR A 201 15.00 0.19 31.89
CA THR A 201 14.12 -0.91 32.36
C THR A 201 12.75 -0.95 31.66
N THR A 202 12.40 0.09 30.91
CA THR A 202 11.22 0.11 30.03
C THR A 202 11.70 -0.07 28.59
N GLY A 203 11.36 -1.17 27.93
CA GLY A 203 12.01 -1.65 26.70
C GLY A 203 12.21 -0.63 25.56
N ILE A 204 13.11 -0.96 24.64
CA ILE A 204 13.61 -0.05 23.59
C ILE A 204 12.49 0.38 22.62
N ASP A 205 12.38 1.69 22.38
CA ASP A 205 11.47 2.27 21.38
C ASP A 205 12.03 2.09 19.96
N LEU A 206 11.48 1.13 19.21
CA LEU A 206 11.89 0.82 17.83
C LEU A 206 11.26 1.74 16.76
N SER A 207 10.54 2.80 17.15
CA SER A 207 9.94 3.76 16.21
C SER A 207 10.98 4.65 15.52
N SER A 208 12.19 4.76 16.07
CA SER A 208 13.27 5.57 15.49
C SER A 208 14.64 5.05 15.88
N TRP A 209 15.56 5.04 14.91
CA TRP A 209 16.95 4.68 15.13
C TRP A 209 17.64 5.57 16.17
N GLU A 210 17.22 6.83 16.32
CA GLU A 210 17.91 7.80 17.18
C GLU A 210 17.62 7.63 18.68
N LYS A 211 16.60 6.84 19.04
CA LYS A 211 16.23 6.56 20.43
C LYS A 211 16.94 5.34 21.02
N MET A 212 17.75 4.65 20.21
CA MET A 212 18.40 3.40 20.59
C MET A 212 19.81 3.62 21.14
N PRO A 213 20.30 2.77 22.07
CA PRO A 213 21.70 2.77 22.47
C PRO A 213 22.61 2.61 21.25
N VAL A 214 23.54 3.55 21.06
CA VAL A 214 24.44 3.60 19.91
C VAL A 214 25.89 3.65 20.36
N PHE A 215 26.72 2.89 19.66
CA PHE A 215 28.17 2.87 19.81
C PHE A 215 28.81 3.23 18.48
N ASP A 216 29.85 4.06 18.50
CA ASP A 216 30.52 4.49 17.27
C ASP A 216 31.25 3.34 16.56
N ASP A 217 31.77 2.36 17.32
CA ASP A 217 32.47 1.18 16.82
C ASP A 217 32.46 0.01 17.84
N GLU A 218 33.04 -1.12 17.48
CA GLU A 218 33.19 -2.30 18.36
C GLU A 218 34.03 -2.01 19.60
N LYS A 219 34.93 -1.03 19.57
CA LYS A 219 35.78 -0.67 20.72
C LYS A 219 34.98 0.09 21.77
N ALA A 220 34.09 0.98 21.33
CA ALA A 220 33.15 1.67 22.21
C ALA A 220 32.19 0.67 22.87
N LEU A 221 31.65 -0.29 22.10
CA LEU A 221 30.86 -1.39 22.66
C LEU A 221 31.67 -2.18 23.70
N GLY A 222 32.92 -2.54 23.40
CA GLY A 222 33.73 -3.32 24.32
C GLY A 222 34.08 -2.61 25.62
N LYS A 223 34.36 -1.30 25.56
CA LYS A 223 34.52 -0.48 26.77
C LYS A 223 33.27 -0.49 27.64
N GLN A 224 32.08 -0.42 27.02
CA GLN A 224 30.82 -0.46 27.76
C GLN A 224 30.55 -1.82 28.39
N ILE A 225 30.80 -2.92 27.67
CA ILE A 225 30.69 -4.30 28.18
C ILE A 225 31.60 -4.50 29.39
N GLN A 226 32.85 -4.02 29.31
CA GLN A 226 33.82 -4.09 30.40
C GLN A 226 33.38 -3.22 31.59
N PHE A 227 32.87 -2.01 31.34
CA PHE A 227 32.35 -1.11 32.37
C PHE A 227 31.16 -1.71 33.12
N LEU A 228 30.25 -2.37 32.39
CA LEU A 228 29.08 -3.05 32.97
C LEU A 228 29.44 -4.40 33.63
N GLY A 229 30.68 -4.87 33.50
CA GLY A 229 31.14 -6.12 34.10
C GLY A 229 30.40 -7.34 33.58
N ILE A 230 30.02 -7.36 32.29
CA ILE A 230 29.24 -8.47 31.72
C ILE A 230 30.09 -9.74 31.68
N GLN A 231 29.55 -10.80 32.29
CA GLN A 231 30.17 -12.12 32.35
C GLN A 231 29.24 -13.16 31.73
N VAL A 232 29.84 -14.22 31.17
CA VAL A 232 29.16 -15.33 30.48
C VAL A 232 29.55 -16.65 31.13
N SER A 233 28.63 -17.62 31.12
CA SER A 233 28.87 -18.94 31.71
C SER A 233 29.86 -19.75 30.87
N LYS A 234 30.83 -20.40 31.53
CA LYS A 234 31.78 -21.27 30.84
C LYS A 234 31.12 -22.53 30.33
N SER A 235 31.54 -23.02 29.16
CA SER A 235 30.87 -24.13 28.47
C SER A 235 30.75 -25.43 29.27
N TYR A 236 31.76 -25.80 30.06
CA TYR A 236 31.75 -27.02 30.88
C TYR A 236 30.86 -26.94 32.13
N CYS A 237 30.47 -25.73 32.56
CA CYS A 237 29.55 -25.53 33.68
C CYS A 237 28.08 -25.53 33.26
N ARG A 238 27.78 -25.53 31.96
CA ARG A 238 26.40 -25.49 31.46
C ARG A 238 25.76 -26.86 31.56
N GLU A 239 24.77 -26.98 32.44
CA GLU A 239 23.91 -28.16 32.46
C GLU A 239 23.13 -28.30 31.15
N LYS A 240 22.87 -29.54 30.74
CA LYS A 240 21.95 -29.81 29.62
C LYS A 240 20.53 -29.48 30.09
N LEU A 241 20.08 -28.24 29.88
CA LEU A 241 18.69 -27.87 30.13
C LEU A 241 17.75 -28.80 29.35
N GLY A 242 16.68 -29.25 30.01
CA GLY A 242 15.62 -30.02 29.38
C GLY A 242 14.83 -29.18 28.36
N LEU A 243 13.95 -29.85 27.59
CA LEU A 243 13.10 -29.25 26.56
C LEU A 243 12.09 -28.22 27.15
N GLY A 244 12.53 -26.99 27.41
CA GLY A 244 11.72 -25.93 27.99
C GLY A 244 12.08 -24.53 27.44
N VAL A 245 11.15 -23.60 27.60
CA VAL A 245 11.26 -22.20 27.18
C VAL A 245 11.31 -21.32 28.43
N THR A 246 12.18 -20.31 28.45
CA THR A 246 12.17 -19.29 29.50
C THR A 246 11.08 -18.25 29.24
N LEU A 247 10.33 -17.89 30.27
CA LEU A 247 9.27 -16.89 30.18
C LEU A 247 9.73 -15.49 30.65
N GLY A 248 10.99 -15.32 31.04
CA GLY A 248 11.57 -14.02 31.40
C GLY A 248 11.82 -13.82 32.90
N ALA A 249 12.36 -12.66 33.26
CA ALA A 249 12.85 -12.39 34.61
C ALA A 249 11.73 -12.20 35.63
N GLU A 250 10.56 -11.66 35.23
CA GLU A 250 9.39 -11.54 36.11
C GLU A 250 8.84 -12.93 36.48
N TRP A 251 8.84 -13.85 35.51
CA TRP A 251 8.43 -15.23 35.73
C TRP A 251 9.34 -15.94 36.74
N ASP A 252 10.66 -15.82 36.58
CA ASP A 252 11.63 -16.44 37.48
C ASP A 252 11.55 -15.85 38.90
N LYS A 253 11.38 -14.52 39.03
CA LYS A 253 11.15 -13.87 40.32
C LYS A 253 9.89 -14.37 41.03
N SER A 254 8.82 -14.67 40.28
CA SER A 254 7.57 -15.18 40.87
C SER A 254 7.65 -16.63 41.37
N HIS A 255 8.74 -17.34 41.07
CA HIS A 255 8.96 -18.75 41.45
C HIS A 255 10.18 -18.97 42.36
N ASP A 256 10.84 -17.89 42.81
CA ASP A 256 12.07 -17.87 43.62
C ASP A 256 13.29 -18.60 43.01
N GLN A 257 13.16 -19.16 41.81
CA GLN A 257 14.20 -19.87 41.08
C GLN A 257 13.91 -19.90 39.56
N PRO A 258 14.94 -20.01 38.70
CA PRO A 258 14.76 -20.16 37.25
C PRO A 258 13.85 -21.35 36.93
N THR A 259 12.71 -21.08 36.30
CA THR A 259 11.70 -22.11 36.01
C THR A 259 11.36 -22.12 34.52
N LEU A 260 11.73 -23.19 33.82
CA LEU A 260 11.40 -23.36 32.41
C LEU A 260 9.98 -23.91 32.25
N VAL A 261 9.33 -23.55 31.14
CA VAL A 261 8.01 -24.09 30.77
C VAL A 261 8.16 -25.01 29.58
N ASN A 262 7.62 -26.23 29.69
CA ASN A 262 7.46 -27.12 28.55
C ASN A 262 6.15 -26.77 27.81
N PRO A 263 6.21 -26.21 26.59
CA PRO A 263 5.00 -25.77 25.88
C PRO A 263 4.03 -26.92 25.57
N ASP A 264 4.55 -28.11 25.28
CA ASP A 264 3.75 -29.29 24.90
C ASP A 264 3.00 -29.88 26.10
N LEU A 265 3.58 -29.78 27.31
CA LEU A 265 2.93 -30.19 28.55
C LEU A 265 1.97 -29.12 29.08
N LEU A 266 2.24 -27.84 28.84
CA LEU A 266 1.36 -26.73 29.26
C LEU A 266 -0.02 -26.86 28.60
N ILE A 267 -0.08 -27.10 27.29
CA ILE A 267 -1.36 -27.27 26.58
C ILE A 267 -2.15 -28.47 27.14
N LYS A 268 -1.46 -29.54 27.53
CA LYS A 268 -2.07 -30.74 28.11
C LYS A 268 -2.56 -30.55 29.55
N ALA A 269 -2.19 -29.47 30.22
CA ALA A 269 -2.60 -29.19 31.59
C ALA A 269 -4.08 -28.76 31.71
N GLY A 270 -4.72 -28.34 30.61
CA GLY A 270 -6.12 -27.93 30.60
C GLY A 270 -6.38 -26.61 31.36
N LYS A 271 -7.44 -26.56 32.19
CA LYS A 271 -7.81 -25.34 32.93
C LYS A 271 -6.83 -25.03 34.05
N LEU A 272 -6.22 -23.84 34.00
CA LEU A 272 -5.31 -23.35 35.03
C LEU A 272 -6.07 -22.72 36.21
N PRO A 273 -5.57 -22.83 37.45
CA PRO A 273 -6.00 -21.97 38.56
C PRO A 273 -5.82 -20.48 38.23
N LEU A 274 -6.65 -19.59 38.78
CA LEU A 274 -6.60 -18.15 38.45
C LEU A 274 -5.22 -17.52 38.73
N GLU A 275 -4.58 -17.89 39.84
CA GLU A 275 -3.24 -17.41 40.20
C GLU A 275 -2.17 -17.85 39.19
N GLU A 276 -2.27 -19.07 38.67
CA GLU A 276 -1.35 -19.58 37.64
C GLU A 276 -1.61 -18.92 36.28
N MET A 277 -2.88 -18.64 35.97
CA MET A 277 -3.27 -17.91 34.77
C MET A 277 -2.74 -16.47 34.81
N GLU A 278 -2.80 -15.78 35.95
CA GLU A 278 -2.23 -14.44 36.13
C GLU A 278 -0.71 -14.43 35.89
N ARG A 279 0.01 -15.46 36.33
CA ARG A 279 1.46 -15.59 36.11
C ARG A 279 1.81 -15.91 34.66
N VAL A 280 1.11 -16.86 34.04
CA VAL A 280 1.38 -17.29 32.65
C VAL A 280 0.92 -16.23 31.65
N PHE A 281 -0.18 -15.50 31.94
CA PHE A 281 -0.72 -14.44 31.09
C PHE A 281 -0.21 -13.05 31.46
N ALA A 282 0.79 -12.96 32.34
CA ALA A 282 1.54 -11.73 32.56
C ALA A 282 2.21 -11.28 31.26
N GLU A 283 2.34 -9.97 31.06
CA GLU A 283 2.73 -9.38 29.77
C GLU A 283 4.05 -9.94 29.21
N GLU A 284 5.11 -10.00 30.04
CA GLU A 284 6.41 -10.57 29.64
C GLU A 284 6.32 -12.09 29.39
N ALA A 285 5.70 -12.81 30.32
CA ALA A 285 5.62 -14.27 30.29
C ALA A 285 4.85 -14.76 29.06
N PHE A 286 3.69 -14.16 28.78
CA PHE A 286 2.85 -14.54 27.68
C PHE A 286 3.45 -14.17 26.33
N HIS A 287 4.12 -13.00 26.23
CA HIS A 287 4.80 -12.60 25.00
C HIS A 287 5.89 -13.61 24.61
N ASN A 288 6.74 -14.01 25.56
CA ASN A 288 7.78 -15.02 25.33
C ASN A 288 7.18 -16.39 24.97
N LEU A 289 6.09 -16.79 25.65
CA LEU A 289 5.37 -18.03 25.37
C LEU A 289 4.80 -18.02 23.93
N ALA A 290 4.08 -16.96 23.56
CA ALA A 290 3.47 -16.84 22.24
C ALA A 290 4.53 -16.78 21.12
N LEU A 291 5.67 -16.12 21.34
CA LEU A 291 6.80 -16.13 20.41
C LEU A 291 7.39 -17.54 20.21
N ALA A 292 7.50 -18.32 21.29
CA ALA A 292 7.93 -19.71 21.20
C ALA A 292 6.91 -20.59 20.44
N PHE A 293 5.61 -20.36 20.63
CA PHE A 293 4.56 -21.04 19.86
C PHE A 293 4.55 -20.64 18.39
N LYS A 294 4.84 -19.38 18.07
CA LYS A 294 4.94 -18.88 16.69
C LYS A 294 6.08 -19.52 15.92
N THR A 295 7.28 -19.51 16.50
CA THR A 295 8.48 -20.09 15.88
C THR A 295 8.36 -21.60 15.65
N ARG A 296 7.44 -22.28 16.36
CA ARG A 296 7.09 -23.70 16.19
C ARG A 296 5.84 -23.96 15.34
N ARG A 297 5.21 -22.92 14.79
CA ARG A 297 3.90 -22.99 14.08
C ARG A 297 2.77 -23.67 14.89
N CYS A 298 2.81 -23.57 16.21
CA CYS A 298 1.82 -24.16 17.11
C CYS A 298 0.82 -23.13 17.69
N ILE A 299 0.74 -21.91 17.12
CA ILE A 299 -0.24 -20.88 17.54
C ILE A 299 -1.69 -21.40 17.64
N PRO A 300 -2.20 -22.23 16.69
CA PRO A 300 -3.56 -22.77 16.81
C PRO A 300 -3.80 -23.55 18.10
N GLN A 301 -2.79 -24.26 18.59
CA GLN A 301 -2.89 -25.04 19.84
C GLN A 301 -2.92 -24.12 21.06
N LEU A 302 -2.08 -23.07 21.08
CA LEU A 302 -2.10 -22.07 22.14
C LEU A 302 -3.43 -21.29 22.15
N ARG A 303 -4.01 -20.99 20.99
CA ARG A 303 -5.34 -20.36 20.86
C ARG A 303 -6.43 -21.21 21.49
N VAL A 304 -6.47 -22.50 21.18
CA VAL A 304 -7.43 -23.45 21.78
C VAL A 304 -7.26 -23.47 23.30
N PHE A 305 -6.02 -23.58 23.78
CA PHE A 305 -5.72 -23.57 25.22
C PHE A 305 -6.21 -22.30 25.94
N ILE A 306 -6.07 -21.12 25.34
CA ILE A 306 -6.55 -19.86 25.95
C ILE A 306 -8.09 -19.79 25.93
N LEU A 307 -8.72 -20.21 24.83
CA LEU A 307 -10.19 -20.26 24.73
C LEU A 307 -10.78 -21.19 25.79
N GLU A 308 -10.14 -22.33 26.07
CA GLU A 308 -10.53 -23.26 27.13
C GLU A 308 -10.44 -22.64 28.54
N GLN A 309 -9.69 -21.54 28.73
CA GLN A 309 -9.65 -20.82 30.01
C GLN A 309 -10.87 -19.92 30.22
N LYS A 310 -11.66 -19.60 29.18
CA LYS A 310 -12.83 -18.73 29.31
C LYS A 310 -13.96 -19.44 30.08
N ILE A 311 -14.69 -18.68 30.88
CA ILE A 311 -15.91 -19.13 31.54
C ILE A 311 -17.09 -18.53 30.78
N GLU A 312 -18.06 -19.38 30.45
CA GLU A 312 -19.34 -18.96 29.88
C GLU A 312 -20.07 -18.13 30.95
N GLN A 313 -20.14 -16.81 30.74
CA GLN A 313 -20.91 -15.93 31.62
C GLN A 313 -22.40 -16.21 31.42
N PHE A 314 -23.16 -16.27 32.50
CA PHE A 314 -24.62 -16.26 32.40
C PHE A 314 -25.04 -14.84 32.01
N VAL A 315 -25.42 -14.68 30.74
CA VAL A 315 -25.72 -13.37 30.14
C VAL A 315 -27.23 -13.14 30.14
N PRO A 316 -27.77 -12.13 30.86
CA PRO A 316 -29.17 -11.72 30.72
C PRO A 316 -29.52 -11.40 29.26
N LYS A 317 -30.47 -12.15 28.68
CA LYS A 317 -30.99 -11.91 27.33
C LYS A 317 -32.35 -11.22 27.42
N LEU A 318 -32.73 -10.45 26.39
CA LEU A 318 -34.13 -10.04 26.22
C LEU A 318 -34.92 -11.25 25.73
N GLU A 319 -35.27 -12.12 26.68
CA GLU A 319 -35.99 -13.37 26.41
C GLU A 319 -37.47 -13.11 26.12
N ASP A 320 -38.03 -13.95 25.26
CA ASP A 320 -39.47 -13.93 25.00
C ASP A 320 -40.25 -14.67 26.09
N VAL A 321 -40.29 -14.09 27.30
CA VAL A 321 -41.01 -14.68 28.43
C VAL A 321 -42.54 -14.60 28.30
N SER A 322 -43.04 -13.78 27.38
CA SER A 322 -44.48 -13.50 27.22
C SER A 322 -45.07 -14.00 25.90
N GLY A 323 -44.32 -14.76 25.09
CA GLY A 323 -44.80 -15.39 23.86
C GLY A 323 -45.06 -14.44 22.68
N ALA A 324 -44.32 -13.33 22.60
CA ALA A 324 -44.35 -12.37 21.49
C ALA A 324 -44.09 -13.03 20.13
N ALA A 325 -43.16 -13.99 20.04
CA ALA A 325 -42.82 -14.66 18.79
C ALA A 325 -44.01 -15.46 18.21
N VAL A 326 -44.74 -16.16 19.08
CA VAL A 326 -45.95 -16.91 18.70
C VAL A 326 -47.05 -15.96 18.20
N ILE A 327 -47.16 -14.78 18.83
CA ILE A 327 -48.13 -13.76 18.42
C ILE A 327 -47.75 -13.16 17.05
N ILE A 328 -46.47 -12.83 16.83
CA ILE A 328 -45.97 -12.32 15.54
C ILE A 328 -46.23 -13.33 14.41
N GLN A 329 -45.94 -14.61 14.64
CA GLN A 329 -46.19 -15.67 13.65
C GLN A 329 -47.67 -15.77 13.27
N ARG A 330 -48.59 -15.57 14.22
CA ARG A 330 -50.03 -15.55 13.97
C ARG A 330 -50.48 -14.31 13.21
N ILE A 331 -49.94 -13.13 13.55
CA ILE A 331 -50.26 -11.87 12.85
C ILE A 331 -49.88 -11.94 11.37
N GLY A 332 -48.84 -12.70 11.02
CA GLY A 332 -48.38 -12.90 9.65
C GLY A 332 -49.31 -13.71 8.74
N ASP A 333 -50.43 -14.27 9.24
CA ASP A 333 -51.40 -14.99 8.42
C ASP A 333 -52.24 -14.00 7.57
N PRO A 334 -52.15 -14.04 6.22
CA PRO A 334 -52.88 -13.14 5.34
C PRO A 334 -54.40 -13.33 5.40
N GLY A 335 -54.90 -14.50 5.85
CA GLY A 335 -56.33 -14.81 5.94
C GLY A 335 -57.03 -14.32 7.22
N MET A 336 -56.30 -13.69 8.14
CA MET A 336 -56.81 -13.32 9.46
C MET A 336 -57.82 -12.15 9.42
N PRO A 337 -58.97 -12.25 10.13
CA PRO A 337 -59.90 -11.14 10.30
C PRO A 337 -59.24 -9.91 10.95
N LYS A 338 -59.64 -8.71 10.52
CA LYS A 338 -59.06 -7.44 11.00
C LYS A 338 -59.18 -7.28 12.52
N GLU A 339 -60.33 -7.61 13.09
CA GLU A 339 -60.59 -7.53 14.55
C GLU A 339 -59.70 -8.49 15.35
N GLU A 340 -59.46 -9.69 14.82
CA GLU A 340 -58.57 -10.68 15.45
C GLU A 340 -57.11 -10.23 15.37
N ARG A 341 -56.69 -9.65 14.24
CA ARG A 341 -55.36 -9.06 14.05
C ARG A 341 -55.11 -7.90 15.02
N GLU A 342 -56.07 -6.98 15.17
CA GLU A 342 -55.98 -5.86 16.13
C GLU A 342 -55.89 -6.35 17.58
N SER A 343 -56.64 -7.40 17.94
CA SER A 343 -56.55 -8.04 19.26
C SER A 343 -55.17 -8.66 19.51
N LEU A 344 -54.60 -9.36 18.53
CA LEU A 344 -53.25 -9.92 18.63
C LEU A 344 -52.18 -8.85 18.69
N GLN A 345 -52.31 -7.75 17.95
CA GLN A 345 -51.40 -6.61 18.03
C GLN A 345 -51.41 -5.94 19.41
N ALA A 346 -52.58 -5.82 20.05
CA ALA A 346 -52.66 -5.34 21.43
C ALA A 346 -51.96 -6.28 22.41
N LYS A 347 -52.17 -7.61 22.28
CA LYS A 347 -51.46 -8.62 23.07
C LYS A 347 -49.96 -8.61 22.83
N LEU A 348 -49.52 -8.35 21.60
CA LEU A 348 -48.10 -8.24 21.26
C LEU A 348 -47.44 -7.06 21.98
N ARG A 349 -48.11 -5.89 22.03
CA ARG A 349 -47.62 -4.73 22.78
C ARG A 349 -47.50 -5.02 24.27
N GLU A 350 -48.46 -5.73 24.86
CA GLU A 350 -48.41 -6.15 26.26
C GLU A 350 -47.26 -7.15 26.50
N ALA A 351 -47.07 -8.12 25.60
CA ALA A 351 -45.97 -9.08 25.66
C ALA A 351 -44.61 -8.39 25.58
N HIS A 352 -44.45 -7.42 24.67
CA HIS A 352 -43.25 -6.59 24.58
C HIS A 352 -42.99 -5.80 25.87
N ALA A 353 -44.03 -5.20 26.49
CA ALA A 353 -43.87 -4.49 27.75
C ALA A 353 -43.37 -5.39 28.89
N LYS A 354 -43.93 -6.61 29.00
CA LYS A 354 -43.51 -7.61 29.99
C LYS A 354 -42.10 -8.15 29.75
N ASN A 355 -41.72 -8.39 28.49
CA ASN A 355 -40.36 -8.82 28.14
C ASN A 355 -39.32 -7.75 28.56
N ARG A 356 -39.63 -6.46 28.36
CA ARG A 356 -38.77 -5.36 28.83
C ARG A 356 -38.67 -5.31 30.36
N GLU A 357 -39.79 -5.47 31.06
CA GLU A 357 -39.81 -5.48 32.53
C GLU A 357 -38.99 -6.64 33.11
N HIS A 358 -39.16 -7.84 32.56
CA HIS A 358 -38.36 -9.01 32.94
C HIS A 358 -36.87 -8.77 32.70
N TYR A 359 -36.51 -8.26 31.54
CA TYR A 359 -35.12 -7.93 31.22
C TYR A 359 -34.51 -6.94 32.21
N ARG A 360 -35.24 -5.87 32.59
CA ARG A 360 -34.79 -4.90 33.61
C ARG A 360 -34.56 -5.57 34.96
N ALA A 361 -35.48 -6.44 35.39
CA ALA A 361 -35.36 -7.14 36.66
C ALA A 361 -34.12 -8.05 36.67
N THR A 362 -33.87 -8.77 35.58
CA THR A 362 -32.71 -9.66 35.44
C THR A 362 -31.39 -8.88 35.41
N VAL A 363 -31.31 -7.77 34.67
CA VAL A 363 -30.11 -6.90 34.63
C VAL A 363 -29.81 -6.30 36.01
N SER A 364 -30.83 -5.82 36.71
CA SER A 364 -30.69 -5.23 38.06
C SER A 364 -30.24 -6.27 39.11
N ALA A 365 -30.77 -7.49 39.04
CA ALA A 365 -30.37 -8.59 39.92
C ALA A 365 -28.96 -9.13 39.62
N PHE A 366 -28.47 -8.96 38.39
CA PHE A 366 -27.17 -9.44 37.97
C PHE A 366 -26.01 -8.52 38.38
N ALA A 367 -26.25 -7.21 38.48
CA ALA A 367 -25.22 -6.22 38.82
C ALA A 367 -24.78 -6.33 40.30
N GLY A 368 -23.76 -7.15 40.60
CA GLY A 368 -23.08 -7.14 41.92
C GLY A 368 -22.75 -8.49 42.56
N SER A 369 -22.66 -9.60 41.83
CA SER A 369 -22.29 -10.91 42.42
C SER A 369 -20.77 -11.15 42.44
N GLY A 370 -20.23 -11.74 43.52
CA GLY A 370 -18.77 -12.03 43.63
C GLY A 370 -18.24 -13.09 42.66
N GLU A 371 -19.12 -13.96 42.15
CA GLU A 371 -18.80 -14.94 41.10
C GLU A 371 -18.63 -14.28 39.72
N GLU A 372 -19.32 -13.16 39.47
CA GLU A 372 -19.18 -12.33 38.26
C GLU A 372 -17.80 -11.68 38.19
N GLU A 373 -17.30 -11.11 39.30
CA GLU A 373 -16.01 -10.41 39.31
C GLU A 373 -14.85 -11.38 39.02
N ALA A 374 -14.91 -12.60 39.56
CA ALA A 374 -13.94 -13.66 39.27
C ALA A 374 -14.03 -14.17 37.82
N ALA A 375 -15.23 -14.39 37.28
CA ALA A 375 -15.42 -14.80 35.89
C ALA A 375 -15.00 -13.70 34.90
N ARG A 376 -15.30 -12.44 35.21
CA ARG A 376 -14.90 -11.25 34.45
C ARG A 376 -13.39 -11.08 34.44
N LYS A 377 -12.73 -11.19 35.60
CA LYS A 377 -11.27 -11.13 35.69
C LYS A 377 -10.61 -12.23 34.86
N ARG A 378 -11.12 -13.45 34.93
CA ARG A 378 -10.62 -14.59 34.14
C ARG A 378 -10.78 -14.37 32.63
N ASN A 379 -11.96 -13.96 32.18
CA ASN A 379 -12.21 -13.66 30.78
C ASN A 379 -11.38 -12.47 30.29
N GLN A 380 -11.19 -11.44 31.12
CA GLN A 380 -10.32 -10.30 30.80
C GLN A 380 -8.86 -10.72 30.58
N LEU A 381 -8.33 -11.63 31.42
CA LEU A 381 -6.98 -12.17 31.24
C LEU A 381 -6.88 -13.00 29.96
N ALA A 382 -7.87 -13.86 29.68
CA ALA A 382 -7.92 -14.66 28.45
C ALA A 382 -8.03 -13.79 27.20
N ASP A 383 -8.89 -12.77 27.20
CA ASP A 383 -9.07 -11.84 26.08
C ASP A 383 -7.81 -11.00 25.85
N THR A 384 -7.14 -10.58 26.93
CA THR A 384 -5.85 -9.89 26.84
C THR A 384 -4.79 -10.79 26.21
N ALA A 385 -4.72 -12.06 26.61
CA ALA A 385 -3.81 -13.05 26.04
C ALA A 385 -4.14 -13.37 24.57
N LEU A 386 -5.42 -13.55 24.21
CA LEU A 386 -5.85 -13.75 22.82
C LEU A 386 -5.45 -12.57 21.93
N ARG A 387 -5.60 -11.34 22.44
CA ARG A 387 -5.21 -10.12 21.73
C ARG A 387 -3.71 -10.09 21.46
N VAL A 388 -2.88 -10.37 22.47
CA VAL A 388 -1.41 -10.46 22.30
C VAL A 388 -1.02 -11.60 21.36
N LEU A 389 -1.73 -12.73 21.39
CA LEU A 389 -1.50 -13.86 20.49
C LEU A 389 -1.82 -13.50 19.03
N SER A 390 -2.92 -12.80 18.78
CA SER A 390 -3.27 -12.29 17.45
C SER A 390 -2.24 -11.26 16.95
N GLU A 391 -1.73 -10.39 17.83
CA GLU A 391 -0.64 -9.47 17.52
C GLU A 391 0.63 -10.19 17.07
N ILE A 392 1.00 -11.26 17.78
CA ILE A 392 2.16 -12.07 17.45
C ILE A 392 1.91 -12.88 16.17
N GLU A 393 0.73 -13.47 15.95
CA GLU A 393 0.42 -14.23 14.73
C GLU A 393 0.48 -13.36 13.47
N ALA A 394 -0.09 -12.15 13.52
CA ALA A 394 -0.16 -11.24 12.36
C ALA A 394 1.16 -10.54 12.03
N SER A 395 2.07 -10.40 13.00
CA SER A 395 3.39 -9.81 12.74
C SER A 395 4.21 -10.67 11.76
N GLY A 396 5.04 -10.05 10.92
CA GLY A 396 6.13 -10.79 10.25
C GLY A 396 7.24 -11.14 11.25
N PHE A 397 8.32 -11.76 10.79
CA PHE A 397 9.54 -11.92 11.59
C PHE A 397 10.45 -10.68 11.53
N THR A 398 9.88 -9.49 11.77
CA THR A 398 10.63 -8.22 11.84
C THR A 398 10.88 -7.83 13.29
N ALA A 399 11.81 -6.90 13.55
CA ALA A 399 12.18 -6.44 14.89
C ALA A 399 10.98 -5.88 15.69
N HIS A 400 9.93 -5.44 15.01
CA HIS A 400 8.63 -5.10 15.60
C HIS A 400 8.09 -6.19 16.53
N ILE A 401 8.27 -7.48 16.19
CA ILE A 401 7.81 -8.61 17.02
C ILE A 401 8.48 -8.64 18.40
N LEU A 402 9.65 -8.01 18.55
CA LEU A 402 10.38 -7.90 19.82
C LEU A 402 10.03 -6.63 20.60
N SER A 403 9.41 -5.64 19.96
CA SER A 403 9.03 -4.39 20.63
C SER A 403 7.77 -4.59 21.48
N ARG A 404 7.85 -4.21 22.76
CA ARG A 404 6.74 -4.37 23.73
C ARG A 404 5.56 -3.43 23.51
N ARG A 405 5.45 -2.77 22.35
CA ARG A 405 4.29 -1.92 22.03
C ARG A 405 4.10 -1.81 20.52
N SER A 406 2.99 -2.32 20.00
CA SER A 406 2.20 -1.50 19.08
C SER A 406 0.74 -1.94 19.02
N ASN A 407 -0.15 -0.96 19.17
CA ASN A 407 -1.60 -1.05 19.11
C ASN A 407 -2.17 -1.52 17.75
N ARG A 408 -1.32 -1.99 16.83
CA ARG A 408 -1.68 -2.21 15.43
C ARG A 408 -2.51 -3.47 15.23
N ALA A 409 -2.20 -4.55 15.96
CA ALA A 409 -2.99 -5.77 15.96
C ALA A 409 -3.89 -5.92 17.20
N ARG A 410 -4.17 -4.80 17.87
CA ARG A 410 -5.25 -4.64 18.86
C ARG A 410 -6.66 -4.74 18.23
N ARG A 411 -6.76 -5.13 16.95
CA ARG A 411 -7.93 -5.10 16.05
C ARG A 411 -8.26 -6.46 15.43
N ALA A 412 -7.86 -7.57 16.06
CA ALA A 412 -8.20 -8.90 15.55
C ALA A 412 -8.60 -9.83 16.71
N ASP A 413 -9.68 -9.44 17.40
CA ASP A 413 -10.48 -10.41 18.16
C ASP A 413 -11.58 -10.94 17.22
N VAL A 414 -11.74 -12.26 17.18
CA VAL A 414 -12.91 -12.90 16.58
C VAL A 414 -14.03 -12.87 17.61
N VAL A 415 -15.15 -12.24 17.29
CA VAL A 415 -16.40 -12.42 18.06
C VAL A 415 -16.81 -13.88 17.89
N THR A 416 -16.60 -14.69 18.93
CA THR A 416 -17.12 -16.06 18.95
C THR A 416 -18.64 -15.99 19.01
N GLY A 417 -19.32 -16.83 18.20
CA GLY A 417 -20.79 -16.82 18.00
C GLY A 417 -21.64 -17.17 19.23
N THR A 418 -21.14 -16.98 20.44
CA THR A 418 -21.93 -16.99 21.66
C THR A 418 -22.78 -15.71 21.71
N ALA A 419 -24.08 -15.89 21.94
CA ALA A 419 -25.13 -14.87 21.91
C ALA A 419 -24.67 -13.48 22.41
N ILE A 420 -24.83 -12.48 21.54
CA ILE A 420 -24.44 -11.08 21.76
C ILE A 420 -25.11 -10.56 23.02
N SER A 421 -24.32 -9.93 23.89
CA SER A 421 -24.77 -9.50 25.21
C SER A 421 -25.71 -8.31 25.07
N ILE A 422 -27.02 -8.56 25.15
CA ILE A 422 -28.05 -7.52 25.17
C ILE A 422 -27.97 -6.70 26.48
N THR A 423 -27.28 -7.22 27.52
CA THR A 423 -27.13 -6.70 28.89
C THR A 423 -26.72 -5.23 29.03
N GLU A 424 -26.08 -4.69 28.00
CA GLU A 424 -25.54 -3.34 27.97
C GLU A 424 -26.47 -2.32 27.26
N LEU A 425 -27.60 -2.78 26.72
CA LEU A 425 -28.56 -1.94 26.00
C LEU A 425 -29.41 -1.11 26.97
N ASN A 426 -29.19 0.20 26.95
CA ASN A 426 -30.06 1.20 27.53
C ASN A 426 -31.18 1.57 26.54
N LEU A 427 -32.32 0.90 26.67
CA LEU A 427 -33.53 1.16 25.88
C LEU A 427 -34.34 2.38 26.37
N GLU A 428 -33.99 2.97 27.52
CA GLU A 428 -34.67 4.15 28.10
C GLU A 428 -33.98 5.47 27.73
N GLY A 429 -32.78 5.39 27.15
CA GLY A 429 -32.04 6.56 26.67
C GLY A 429 -32.67 7.20 25.42
N PRO A 430 -32.04 8.27 24.90
CA PRO A 430 -32.42 8.87 23.62
C PRO A 430 -32.45 7.81 22.51
N ALA A 431 -33.56 7.76 21.78
CA ALA A 431 -33.81 6.79 20.73
C ALA A 431 -34.73 7.37 19.67
N PHE A 432 -34.64 6.88 18.43
CA PHE A 432 -35.63 7.15 17.41
C PHE A 432 -36.85 6.23 17.59
N LYS A 433 -37.99 6.83 17.91
CA LYS A 433 -39.28 6.14 18.08
C LYS A 433 -40.23 6.51 16.95
N ALA A 434 -40.93 5.51 16.42
CA ALA A 434 -41.93 5.73 15.37
C ALA A 434 -42.95 4.57 15.33
N PHE A 435 -43.83 4.63 14.32
CA PHE A 435 -44.89 3.64 14.13
C PHE A 435 -44.32 2.29 13.64
N CYS A 436 -44.67 1.20 14.31
CA CYS A 436 -44.29 -0.15 13.90
C CYS A 436 -45.42 -0.84 13.10
N LEU A 437 -45.13 -1.29 11.88
CA LEU A 437 -46.12 -1.96 11.01
C LEU A 437 -46.60 -3.32 11.56
N VAL A 438 -45.84 -3.97 12.44
CA VAL A 438 -46.16 -5.31 12.97
C VAL A 438 -47.04 -5.20 14.22
N CYS A 439 -46.57 -4.50 15.25
CA CYS A 439 -47.30 -4.35 16.51
C CYS A 439 -48.25 -3.14 16.54
N CYS A 440 -48.24 -2.28 15.53
CA CYS A 440 -49.02 -1.03 15.44
C CYS A 440 -48.86 -0.12 16.68
N GLY A 441 -47.69 -0.14 17.33
CA GLY A 441 -47.33 0.84 18.34
C GLY A 441 -46.83 2.13 17.69
N GLU A 442 -47.26 3.29 18.19
CA GLU A 442 -46.92 4.62 17.64
C GLU A 442 -45.54 5.13 18.10
N GLU A 443 -45.08 4.69 19.26
CA GLU A 443 -43.87 5.20 19.93
C GLU A 443 -42.87 4.06 20.25
N GLU A 444 -42.57 3.24 19.24
CA GLU A 444 -41.70 2.07 19.38
C GLU A 444 -40.29 2.36 18.86
N ILE A 445 -39.26 1.83 19.55
CA ILE A 445 -37.85 1.99 19.13
C ILE A 445 -37.64 1.27 17.81
N MET A 446 -37.31 2.03 16.76
CA MET A 446 -37.10 1.48 15.41
C MET A 446 -35.78 0.72 15.31
N SER A 447 -35.65 -0.12 14.28
CA SER A 447 -34.44 -0.90 14.04
C SER A 447 -33.99 -0.88 12.59
N ILE A 448 -32.69 -1.04 12.39
CA ILE A 448 -32.04 -1.23 11.10
C ILE A 448 -31.52 -2.67 11.08
N ALA A 449 -32.03 -3.49 10.18
CA ALA A 449 -31.57 -4.86 10.05
C ALA A 449 -30.61 -5.02 8.86
N LEU A 450 -29.58 -5.83 9.07
CA LEU A 450 -28.59 -6.14 8.06
C LEU A 450 -28.77 -7.60 7.62
N LYS A 451 -28.85 -7.78 6.31
CA LYS A 451 -28.88 -9.06 5.62
C LYS A 451 -27.53 -9.74 5.79
N LYS A 452 -27.57 -11.07 5.79
CA LYS A 452 -26.36 -11.89 5.80
C LYS A 452 -25.58 -11.68 4.50
N LEU A 453 -24.33 -11.24 4.64
CA LEU A 453 -23.38 -11.15 3.53
C LEU A 453 -22.76 -12.50 3.23
N ASP A 454 -22.38 -12.71 1.97
CA ASP A 454 -21.51 -13.82 1.58
C ASP A 454 -20.13 -13.69 2.26
N VAL A 455 -19.51 -14.83 2.52
CA VAL A 455 -18.21 -14.89 3.22
C VAL A 455 -17.15 -14.06 2.51
N SER A 456 -17.09 -14.11 1.17
CA SER A 456 -16.17 -13.29 0.36
C SER A 456 -16.38 -11.79 0.54
N HIS A 457 -17.63 -11.34 0.60
CA HIS A 457 -17.98 -9.92 0.80
C HIS A 457 -17.64 -9.44 2.22
N SER A 458 -17.82 -10.29 3.23
CA SER A 458 -17.43 -9.97 4.59
C SER A 458 -15.92 -9.90 4.79
N SER A 459 -15.13 -10.75 4.09
CA SER A 459 -13.68 -10.69 4.12
C SER A 459 -13.12 -9.43 3.46
N ASP A 460 -13.79 -8.93 2.42
CA ASP A 460 -13.42 -7.68 1.74
C ASP A 460 -13.37 -6.48 2.69
N ASN A 461 -14.26 -6.45 3.69
CA ASN A 461 -14.34 -5.39 4.72
C ASN A 461 -13.25 -5.50 5.79
N THR A 462 -12.41 -6.53 5.73
CA THR A 462 -11.30 -6.78 6.67
C THR A 462 -9.92 -6.66 6.03
N THR A 463 -9.87 -6.38 4.73
CA THR A 463 -8.62 -6.17 3.99
C THR A 463 -7.90 -4.90 4.45
N ASP A 464 -6.57 -4.83 4.24
CA ASP A 464 -5.79 -3.62 4.50
C ASP A 464 -6.36 -2.39 3.80
N PHE A 465 -6.92 -2.56 2.61
CA PHE A 465 -7.62 -1.49 1.91
C PHE A 465 -8.82 -0.96 2.71
N ALA A 466 -9.70 -1.85 3.19
CA ALA A 466 -10.89 -1.47 3.95
C ALA A 466 -10.54 -0.89 5.33
N LEU A 467 -9.48 -1.39 5.97
CA LEU A 467 -8.99 -0.87 7.25
C LEU A 467 -8.46 0.56 7.14
N ASN A 468 -7.78 0.87 6.03
CA ASN A 468 -7.25 2.21 5.77
C ASN A 468 -8.31 3.14 5.17
N ASN A 469 -9.32 2.60 4.47
CA ASN A 469 -10.31 3.37 3.73
C ASN A 469 -11.74 2.87 3.99
N PRO A 470 -12.24 2.96 5.24
CA PRO A 470 -13.51 2.35 5.62
C PRO A 470 -14.72 2.96 4.91
N LEU A 471 -14.70 4.26 4.60
CA LEU A 471 -15.77 4.89 3.81
C LEU A 471 -15.82 4.30 2.39
N ALA A 472 -14.64 4.08 1.78
CA ALA A 472 -14.52 3.46 0.46
C ALA A 472 -14.94 1.99 0.44
N ALA A 473 -14.81 1.28 1.56
CA ALA A 473 -15.34 -0.08 1.71
C ALA A 473 -16.88 -0.06 1.84
N GLY A 474 -17.44 0.85 2.64
CA GLY A 474 -18.87 0.92 2.90
C GLY A 474 -19.74 1.21 1.68
N VAL A 475 -19.21 1.91 0.68
CA VAL A 475 -19.93 2.26 -0.56
C VAL A 475 -20.03 1.14 -1.58
N LYS A 476 -19.35 0.00 -1.36
CA LYS A 476 -19.42 -1.14 -2.27
C LYS A 476 -20.86 -1.64 -2.34
N ASP A 477 -21.34 -1.99 -3.53
CA ASP A 477 -22.74 -2.35 -3.78
C ASP A 477 -23.25 -3.44 -2.80
N PHE A 478 -22.46 -4.48 -2.54
CA PHE A 478 -22.85 -5.54 -1.60
C PHE A 478 -23.06 -5.05 -0.16
N ASN A 479 -22.32 -4.01 0.28
CA ASN A 479 -22.47 -3.43 1.61
C ASN A 479 -23.71 -2.53 1.67
N VAL A 480 -23.97 -1.76 0.61
CA VAL A 480 -25.17 -0.92 0.50
C VAL A 480 -26.43 -1.81 0.46
N GLU A 481 -26.38 -2.89 -0.31
CA GLU A 481 -27.46 -3.88 -0.45
C GLU A 481 -27.70 -4.72 0.81
N SER A 482 -26.74 -4.75 1.74
CA SER A 482 -26.87 -5.44 3.03
C SER A 482 -28.00 -4.88 3.89
N VAL A 483 -28.43 -3.63 3.71
CA VAL A 483 -29.53 -3.08 4.52
C VAL A 483 -30.86 -3.70 4.09
N SER A 484 -31.52 -4.38 5.02
CA SER A 484 -32.86 -4.97 4.81
C SER A 484 -33.89 -3.89 4.49
N SER A 485 -34.88 -4.25 3.68
CA SER A 485 -36.02 -3.40 3.35
C SER A 485 -36.99 -3.21 4.51
N GLN A 486 -36.90 -4.03 5.56
CA GLN A 486 -37.80 -3.94 6.71
C GLN A 486 -37.59 -2.66 7.53
N ASN A 487 -38.68 -2.06 7.97
CA ASN A 487 -38.71 -0.90 8.86
C ASN A 487 -39.69 -1.15 10.01
N ILE A 488 -39.25 -1.87 11.04
CA ILE A 488 -40.08 -2.31 12.18
C ILE A 488 -39.35 -2.06 13.50
N CYS A 489 -40.08 -2.11 14.62
CA CYS A 489 -39.46 -1.91 15.92
C CYS A 489 -38.49 -3.03 16.29
N PHE A 490 -37.50 -2.69 17.12
CA PHE A 490 -36.43 -3.58 17.54
C PHE A 490 -36.94 -4.90 18.15
N GLN A 491 -37.99 -4.87 18.96
CA GLN A 491 -38.56 -6.07 19.58
C GLN A 491 -39.30 -6.97 18.59
N CYS A 492 -40.03 -6.39 17.63
CA CYS A 492 -40.67 -7.15 16.55
C CYS A 492 -39.62 -7.78 15.62
N ALA A 493 -38.50 -7.09 15.37
CA ALA A 493 -37.40 -7.62 14.60
C ALA A 493 -36.69 -8.77 15.35
N LEU A 494 -36.44 -8.61 16.65
CA LEU A 494 -35.74 -9.60 17.49
C LEU A 494 -36.57 -10.89 17.69
N HIS A 495 -37.87 -10.75 17.95
CA HIS A 495 -38.78 -11.87 18.23
C HIS A 495 -39.55 -12.36 16.99
N GLY A 496 -39.22 -11.84 15.81
CA GLY A 496 -39.81 -12.29 14.55
C GLY A 496 -39.35 -13.70 14.16
N LEU A 497 -39.35 -14.00 12.86
CA LEU A 497 -38.82 -15.26 12.36
C LEU A 497 -37.31 -15.31 12.63
N VAL A 498 -36.85 -16.34 13.34
CA VAL A 498 -35.45 -16.47 13.76
C VAL A 498 -34.51 -16.37 12.54
N GLY A 499 -33.63 -15.37 12.56
CA GLY A 499 -32.65 -15.12 11.50
C GLY A 499 -33.26 -14.62 10.18
N LYS A 500 -34.52 -14.17 10.16
CA LYS A 500 -35.19 -13.70 8.94
C LYS A 500 -35.96 -12.39 9.15
N SER A 501 -36.03 -11.59 8.10
CA SER A 501 -36.87 -10.39 8.06
C SER A 501 -38.35 -10.74 7.88
N ILE A 502 -39.23 -9.75 8.04
CA ILE A 502 -40.66 -9.89 7.68
C ILE A 502 -40.89 -10.20 6.20
N TYR A 503 -39.87 -9.95 5.37
CA TYR A 503 -39.85 -10.25 3.93
C TYR A 503 -39.07 -11.52 3.60
N GLN A 504 -38.78 -12.38 4.61
CA GLN A 504 -38.04 -13.64 4.46
C GLN A 504 -36.57 -13.50 4.02
N GLU A 505 -35.97 -12.31 4.14
CA GLU A 505 -34.54 -12.11 3.88
C GLU A 505 -33.72 -12.68 5.04
N GLU A 506 -32.61 -13.37 4.78
CA GLU A 506 -31.72 -13.84 5.86
C GLU A 506 -31.01 -12.67 6.53
N LEU A 507 -31.13 -12.55 7.85
CA LEU A 507 -30.54 -11.48 8.64
C LEU A 507 -29.34 -11.98 9.43
N SER A 508 -28.29 -11.16 9.47
CA SER A 508 -27.10 -11.37 10.31
C SER A 508 -27.11 -10.51 11.57
N ALA A 509 -27.73 -9.34 11.52
CA ALA A 509 -27.74 -8.39 12.64
C ALA A 509 -29.00 -7.52 12.68
N ILE A 510 -29.36 -7.06 13.88
CA ILE A 510 -30.46 -6.14 14.12
C ILE A 510 -29.95 -5.01 15.03
N ILE A 511 -29.97 -3.79 14.52
CA ILE A 511 -29.40 -2.61 15.17
C ILE A 511 -30.55 -1.71 15.64
N PRO A 512 -30.74 -1.49 16.96
CA PRO A 512 -31.73 -0.54 17.46
C PRO A 512 -31.28 0.90 17.19
N ALA A 513 -32.23 1.78 16.84
CA ALA A 513 -31.99 3.21 16.68
C ALA A 513 -31.98 3.92 18.05
N ILE A 514 -30.91 3.70 18.82
CA ILE A 514 -30.68 4.23 20.17
C ILE A 514 -29.33 4.94 20.26
N GLU A 515 -29.12 5.73 21.32
CA GLU A 515 -27.95 6.60 21.45
C GLU A 515 -26.64 5.79 21.38
N TYR A 516 -25.69 6.25 20.56
CA TYR A 516 -24.42 5.54 20.29
C TYR A 516 -23.36 5.84 21.37
N GLU A 517 -23.63 5.46 22.61
CA GLU A 517 -22.75 5.69 23.76
C GLU A 517 -22.74 4.50 24.75
N GLY A 518 -21.68 4.39 25.56
CA GLY A 518 -21.56 3.38 26.61
C GLY A 518 -21.85 1.96 26.12
N GLY A 519 -22.78 1.28 26.80
CA GLY A 519 -23.17 -0.08 26.46
C GLY A 519 -23.93 -0.25 25.14
N ASN A 520 -24.71 0.76 24.73
CA ASN A 520 -25.36 0.77 23.42
C ASN A 520 -24.33 0.73 22.29
N LYS A 521 -23.23 1.49 22.45
CA LYS A 521 -22.13 1.52 21.49
C LYS A 521 -21.46 0.15 21.37
N SER A 522 -21.21 -0.55 22.48
CA SER A 522 -20.68 -1.92 22.46
C SER A 522 -21.58 -2.86 21.64
N TYR A 523 -22.88 -2.87 21.95
CA TYR A 523 -23.84 -3.73 21.25
C TYR A 523 -23.92 -3.43 19.75
N ILE A 524 -24.06 -2.15 19.39
CA ILE A 524 -24.15 -1.73 17.99
C ILE A 524 -22.89 -2.14 17.23
N GLN A 525 -21.71 -1.98 17.83
CA GLN A 525 -20.45 -2.40 17.20
C GLN A 525 -20.38 -3.92 17.00
N GLU A 526 -20.82 -4.72 17.98
CA GLU A 526 -20.84 -6.18 17.86
C GLU A 526 -21.78 -6.66 16.76
N GLN A 527 -22.98 -6.07 16.67
CA GLN A 527 -23.92 -6.31 15.57
C GLN A 527 -23.28 -5.98 14.21
N LEU A 528 -22.59 -4.84 14.13
CA LEU A 528 -21.92 -4.42 12.91
C LEU A 528 -20.76 -5.33 12.52
N TYR A 529 -19.93 -5.79 13.48
CA TYR A 529 -18.86 -6.74 13.17
C TYR A 529 -19.42 -8.05 12.63
N LEU A 530 -20.49 -8.57 13.22
CA LEU A 530 -21.12 -9.81 12.75
C LEU A 530 -21.68 -9.66 11.33
N ALA A 531 -22.36 -8.56 11.05
CA ALA A 531 -22.95 -8.33 9.74
C ALA A 531 -21.93 -8.00 8.64
N LEU A 532 -20.95 -7.13 8.95
CA LEU A 532 -20.10 -6.53 7.93
C LEU A 532 -18.73 -7.21 7.83
N THR A 533 -18.21 -7.81 8.91
CA THR A 533 -16.83 -8.33 8.95
C THR A 533 -16.76 -9.80 9.38
N ALA A 534 -17.88 -10.54 9.29
CA ALA A 534 -17.99 -11.92 9.75
C ALA A 534 -17.54 -12.13 11.21
N GLY A 535 -17.73 -11.12 12.06
CA GLY A 535 -17.36 -11.13 13.47
C GLY A 535 -15.92 -10.72 13.75
N LEU A 536 -15.12 -10.32 12.76
CA LEU A 536 -13.76 -9.83 12.97
C LEU A 536 -13.77 -8.36 13.45
N ARG A 537 -13.19 -8.09 14.62
CA ARG A 537 -13.17 -6.72 15.20
C ARG A 537 -12.16 -5.79 14.54
N THR A 538 -12.47 -5.20 13.39
CA THR A 538 -11.59 -4.30 12.60
C THR A 538 -11.25 -2.93 13.23
N GLY A 539 -11.59 -2.73 14.51
CA GLY A 539 -11.43 -1.49 15.26
C GLY A 539 -12.72 -0.65 15.25
N ALA A 540 -13.09 -0.15 16.44
CA ALA A 540 -14.38 0.52 16.71
C ALA A 540 -14.71 1.68 15.75
N ALA A 541 -13.69 2.42 15.30
CA ALA A 541 -13.86 3.53 14.36
C ALA A 541 -14.13 3.06 12.93
N GLY A 542 -13.52 1.94 12.49
CA GLY A 542 -13.58 1.45 11.12
C GLY A 542 -14.96 0.91 10.76
N VAL A 543 -15.50 0.00 11.57
CA VAL A 543 -16.83 -0.59 11.31
C VAL A 543 -17.95 0.45 11.37
N ALA A 544 -17.83 1.43 12.27
CA ALA A 544 -18.76 2.55 12.35
C ALA A 544 -18.71 3.41 11.08
N GLN A 545 -17.51 3.69 10.55
CA GLN A 545 -17.35 4.44 9.30
C GLN A 545 -17.88 3.69 8.07
N ILE A 546 -17.67 2.37 7.99
CA ILE A 546 -18.30 1.53 6.94
C ILE A 546 -19.82 1.70 7.02
N PHE A 547 -20.41 1.60 8.22
CA PHE A 547 -21.85 1.73 8.39
C PHE A 547 -22.36 3.16 8.10
N MET A 548 -21.60 4.21 8.46
CA MET A 548 -21.93 5.58 8.08
C MET A 548 -22.06 5.73 6.55
N ALA A 549 -21.09 5.20 5.80
CA ALA A 549 -21.10 5.25 4.34
C ALA A 549 -22.27 4.46 3.74
N ILE A 550 -22.60 3.29 4.29
CA ILE A 550 -23.78 2.50 3.90
C ILE A 550 -25.08 3.31 4.09
N LEU A 551 -25.24 3.95 5.26
CA LEU A 551 -26.44 4.73 5.57
C LEU A 551 -26.56 5.97 4.67
N ASP A 552 -25.46 6.72 4.49
CA ASP A 552 -25.43 7.91 3.64
C ASP A 552 -25.81 7.57 2.20
N ARG A 553 -25.22 6.50 1.66
CA ARG A 553 -25.50 6.02 0.31
C ARG A 553 -26.96 5.57 0.13
N ARG A 554 -27.48 4.80 1.09
CA ARG A 554 -28.88 4.34 1.06
C ARG A 554 -29.87 5.49 1.14
N MET A 555 -29.59 6.53 1.91
CA MET A 555 -30.45 7.71 1.95
C MET A 555 -30.47 8.45 0.60
N GLY A 556 -29.33 8.55 -0.08
CA GLY A 556 -29.26 9.12 -1.42
C GLY A 556 -30.11 8.36 -2.46
N GLU A 557 -30.14 7.03 -2.40
CA GLU A 557 -31.00 6.21 -3.27
C GLU A 557 -32.49 6.42 -2.99
N LEU A 558 -32.87 6.60 -1.72
CA LEU A 558 -34.26 6.88 -1.32
C LEU A 558 -34.74 8.25 -1.84
N ASP A 559 -33.84 9.21 -2.05
CA ASP A 559 -34.18 10.53 -2.59
C ASP A 559 -34.45 10.53 -4.11
N ILE A 560 -33.91 9.55 -4.83
CA ILE A 560 -34.01 9.45 -6.30
C ILE A 560 -35.22 8.60 -6.74
N MET A 561 -35.90 7.89 -5.83
CA MET A 561 -37.09 7.08 -6.13
C MET A 561 -38.41 7.81 -5.79
N PRO A 562 -39.01 8.60 -6.70
CA PRO A 562 -40.37 9.10 -6.52
C PRO A 562 -41.37 7.99 -6.85
N LEU A 563 -41.80 7.21 -5.86
CA LEU A 563 -42.84 6.20 -6.07
C LEU A 563 -44.25 6.85 -6.00
N ALA A 564 -44.97 6.70 -7.12
CA ALA A 564 -46.33 7.17 -7.32
C ALA A 564 -47.34 6.32 -6.52
N GLY A 565 -48.22 7.01 -5.77
CA GLY A 565 -49.53 6.49 -5.37
C GLY A 565 -49.59 5.55 -4.16
N THR A 566 -50.44 5.93 -3.19
CA THR A 566 -51.04 5.09 -2.13
C THR A 566 -50.12 4.65 -0.97
N GLY A 567 -50.29 5.21 0.23
CA GLY A 567 -49.84 4.67 1.53
C GLY A 567 -48.32 4.58 1.83
N ILE A 568 -47.48 4.43 0.80
CA ILE A 568 -46.04 4.12 0.87
C ILE A 568 -45.18 5.35 1.26
N ARG A 569 -45.73 6.56 1.16
CA ARG A 569 -45.01 7.82 1.48
C ARG A 569 -44.57 7.92 2.94
N ASP A 570 -45.30 7.32 3.87
CA ASP A 570 -45.01 7.43 5.31
C ASP A 570 -43.86 6.48 5.71
N GLU A 571 -43.83 5.26 5.19
CA GLU A 571 -42.79 4.26 5.51
C GLU A 571 -41.41 4.67 4.98
N THR A 572 -41.30 5.12 3.72
CA THR A 572 -40.03 5.59 3.15
C THR A 572 -39.50 6.79 3.92
N SER A 573 -40.37 7.74 4.29
CA SER A 573 -40.00 8.92 5.08
C SER A 573 -39.54 8.53 6.48
N GLN A 574 -40.26 7.61 7.14
CA GLN A 574 -39.88 7.09 8.45
C GLN A 574 -38.55 6.33 8.40
N ARG A 575 -38.32 5.53 7.36
CA ARG A 575 -37.06 4.80 7.17
C ARG A 575 -35.89 5.76 6.97
N LYS A 576 -36.07 6.79 6.15
CA LYS A 576 -35.07 7.85 5.96
C LYS A 576 -34.73 8.53 7.29
N ARG A 577 -35.74 8.94 8.07
CA ARG A 577 -35.54 9.54 9.40
C ARG A 577 -34.82 8.61 10.38
N THR A 578 -35.12 7.31 10.33
CA THR A 578 -34.43 6.30 11.14
C THR A 578 -32.94 6.24 10.79
N PHE A 579 -32.61 6.21 9.49
CA PHE A 579 -31.22 6.19 9.02
C PHE A 579 -30.48 7.49 9.33
N GLU A 580 -31.13 8.63 9.12
CA GLU A 580 -30.64 9.97 9.43
C GLU A 580 -30.30 10.10 10.91
N TRP A 581 -31.23 9.72 11.79
CA TRP A 581 -31.01 9.76 13.23
C TRP A 581 -29.82 8.88 13.64
N MET A 582 -29.75 7.65 13.12
CA MET A 582 -28.65 6.74 13.44
C MET A 582 -27.30 7.27 12.91
N LEU A 583 -27.29 7.85 11.70
CA LEU A 583 -26.10 8.45 11.14
C LEU A 583 -25.62 9.65 11.97
N GLU A 584 -26.52 10.50 12.45
CA GLU A 584 -26.19 11.62 13.33
C GLU A 584 -25.57 11.16 14.66
N GLN A 585 -26.11 10.09 15.26
CA GLN A 585 -25.52 9.48 16.45
C GLN A 585 -24.10 8.97 16.19
N LEU A 586 -23.91 8.26 15.08
CA LEU A 586 -22.60 7.74 14.70
C LEU A 586 -21.62 8.90 14.45
N LEU A 587 -22.02 9.93 13.70
CA LEU A 587 -21.18 11.08 13.39
C LEU A 587 -20.76 11.82 14.66
N ALA A 588 -21.67 12.05 15.60
CA ALA A 588 -21.38 12.80 16.82
C ALA A 588 -20.48 12.02 17.80
N LYS A 589 -20.66 10.69 17.93
CA LYS A 589 -20.10 9.88 19.04
C LYS A 589 -19.04 8.87 18.60
N THR A 590 -18.74 8.75 17.32
CA THR A 590 -17.62 7.94 16.83
C THR A 590 -16.30 8.66 17.08
N MET A 591 -15.38 7.95 17.74
CA MET A 591 -14.02 8.42 17.98
C MET A 591 -13.12 7.83 16.91
N THR A 592 -12.26 8.65 16.31
CA THR A 592 -11.24 8.26 15.33
C THR A 592 -9.93 8.99 15.64
N ARG A 593 -8.84 8.60 14.97
CA ARG A 593 -7.59 9.37 15.06
C ARG A 593 -7.73 10.65 14.25
N GLU A 594 -7.24 11.77 14.77
CA GLU A 594 -7.38 13.09 14.11
C GLU A 594 -6.88 13.07 12.65
N THR A 595 -5.78 12.38 12.39
CA THR A 595 -5.13 12.29 11.08
C THR A 595 -5.62 11.11 10.23
N PHE A 596 -6.62 10.35 10.70
CA PHE A 596 -7.05 9.06 10.14
C PHE A 596 -5.94 7.99 10.01
N SER A 597 -4.72 8.29 10.45
CA SER A 597 -3.61 7.35 10.49
C SER A 597 -3.61 6.55 11.80
N GLU A 598 -2.70 5.58 11.90
CA GLU A 598 -2.55 4.79 13.13
C GLU A 598 -2.02 5.59 14.32
N VAL A 599 -1.39 6.73 14.05
CA VAL A 599 -0.72 7.60 15.01
C VAL A 599 -1.47 8.93 15.13
N GLY A 600 -1.73 9.39 16.35
CA GLY A 600 -2.40 10.67 16.59
C GLY A 600 -3.34 10.63 17.79
N GLU A 601 -3.93 11.75 18.15
CA GLU A 601 -4.90 11.82 19.25
C GLU A 601 -6.25 11.23 18.83
N TRP A 602 -6.95 10.63 19.79
CA TRP A 602 -8.34 10.21 19.60
C TRP A 602 -9.25 11.42 19.71
N VAL A 603 -9.96 11.73 18.64
CA VAL A 603 -10.90 12.85 18.56
C VAL A 603 -12.24 12.34 18.02
N THR A 604 -13.28 13.18 18.12
CA THR A 604 -14.55 12.89 17.47
C THR A 604 -14.40 12.95 15.94
N PHE A 605 -15.20 12.16 15.22
CA PHE A 605 -15.19 12.11 13.76
C PHE A 605 -15.31 13.51 13.09
N PRO A 606 -16.18 14.45 13.56
CA PRO A 606 -16.25 15.79 12.98
C PRO A 606 -14.98 16.61 13.19
N THR A 607 -14.28 16.42 14.31
CA THR A 607 -12.99 17.07 14.58
C THR A 607 -11.91 16.56 13.62
N ALA A 608 -11.90 15.25 13.34
CA ALA A 608 -11.00 14.68 12.35
C ALA A 608 -11.31 15.21 10.93
N LEU A 609 -12.57 15.38 10.56
CA LEU A 609 -12.93 16.01 9.28
C LEU A 609 -12.50 17.48 9.20
N LYS A 610 -12.58 18.25 10.29
CA LYS A 610 -12.01 19.61 10.34
C LYS A 610 -10.48 19.61 10.16
N TRP A 611 -9.78 18.57 10.61
CA TRP A 611 -8.37 18.39 10.29
C TRP A 611 -8.16 18.16 8.78
N VAL A 612 -9.00 17.33 8.13
CA VAL A 612 -8.92 17.11 6.67
C VAL A 612 -9.06 18.42 5.88
N ALA A 613 -9.95 19.32 6.31
CA ALA A 613 -10.11 20.64 5.70
C ALA A 613 -8.82 21.49 5.81
N ARG A 614 -8.27 21.60 7.02
CA ARG A 614 -7.02 22.34 7.29
C ARG A 614 -5.83 21.75 6.53
N GLU A 615 -5.76 20.43 6.45
CA GLU A 615 -4.69 19.72 5.77
C GLU A 615 -4.78 19.90 4.25
N PHE A 616 -5.98 19.96 3.69
CA PHE A 616 -6.19 20.36 2.28
C PHE A 616 -5.75 21.80 2.01
N GLU A 617 -6.04 22.75 2.90
CA GLU A 617 -5.58 24.14 2.75
C GLU A 617 -4.05 24.26 2.77
N GLY A 618 -3.37 23.42 3.57
CA GLY A 618 -1.91 23.42 3.65
C GLY A 618 -1.20 22.64 2.53
N ASN A 619 -1.73 21.49 2.13
CA ASN A 619 -1.06 20.53 1.25
C ASN A 619 -1.69 20.37 -0.14
N GLY A 620 -2.88 20.94 -0.39
CA GLY A 620 -3.54 20.97 -1.69
C GLY A 620 -3.71 19.57 -2.32
N LEU A 621 -3.10 19.34 -3.48
CA LEU A 621 -3.17 18.06 -4.21
C LEU A 621 -2.51 16.87 -3.49
N ALA A 622 -1.62 17.14 -2.53
CA ALA A 622 -0.99 16.09 -1.73
C ALA A 622 -1.81 15.70 -0.50
N SER A 623 -2.96 16.36 -0.29
CA SER A 623 -3.76 16.22 0.93
C SER A 623 -4.39 14.83 1.07
N TYR A 624 -4.78 14.50 2.30
CA TYR A 624 -5.50 13.29 2.65
C TYR A 624 -6.80 13.16 1.85
N ALA A 625 -7.62 14.23 1.77
CA ALA A 625 -8.87 14.20 1.02
C ALA A 625 -8.66 13.83 -0.45
N ILE A 626 -7.61 14.37 -1.08
CA ILE A 626 -7.35 14.18 -2.51
C ILE A 626 -6.75 12.80 -2.80
N THR A 627 -5.92 12.31 -1.89
CA THR A 627 -5.32 10.97 -1.98
C THR A 627 -6.24 9.84 -1.53
N TYR A 628 -7.34 10.16 -0.83
CA TYR A 628 -8.36 9.19 -0.44
C TYR A 628 -8.95 8.47 -1.67
N PRO A 629 -9.19 7.15 -1.63
CA PRO A 629 -9.66 6.41 -2.79
C PRO A 629 -10.94 7.00 -3.39
N SER A 630 -11.01 7.04 -4.73
CA SER A 630 -12.13 7.65 -5.43
C SER A 630 -13.47 7.04 -5.06
N ALA A 631 -13.52 5.75 -4.70
CA ALA A 631 -14.74 5.06 -4.31
C ALA A 631 -15.42 5.71 -3.09
N GLY A 632 -14.68 6.08 -2.03
CA GLY A 632 -15.25 6.68 -0.81
C GLY A 632 -15.06 8.20 -0.69
N TYR A 633 -14.56 8.83 -1.74
CA TYR A 633 -14.27 10.27 -1.75
C TYR A 633 -15.56 11.11 -1.65
N MET A 634 -16.62 10.71 -2.33
CA MET A 634 -17.89 11.45 -2.32
C MET A 634 -18.55 11.39 -0.94
N GLU A 635 -18.42 10.26 -0.26
CA GLU A 635 -18.95 10.03 1.09
C GLU A 635 -18.13 10.81 2.11
N LEU A 636 -16.81 10.91 1.94
CA LEU A 636 -16.00 11.83 2.75
C LEU A 636 -16.50 13.28 2.64
N LEU A 637 -16.76 13.76 1.42
CA LEU A 637 -17.28 15.11 1.20
C LEU A 637 -18.70 15.30 1.75
N SER A 638 -19.60 14.35 1.50
CA SER A 638 -20.99 14.35 1.96
C SER A 638 -21.06 14.43 3.48
N LEU A 639 -20.35 13.53 4.18
CA LEU A 639 -20.30 13.51 5.64
C LEU A 639 -19.64 14.77 6.20
N GLY A 640 -18.58 15.28 5.55
CA GLY A 640 -17.93 16.53 5.94
C GLY A 640 -18.81 17.77 5.76
N GLN A 641 -19.63 17.80 4.71
CA GLN A 641 -20.65 18.84 4.52
C GLN A 641 -21.72 18.77 5.61
N ARG A 642 -22.20 17.55 5.91
CA ARG A 642 -23.27 17.30 6.88
C ARG A 642 -22.92 17.73 8.30
N VAL A 643 -21.65 17.59 8.70
CA VAL A 643 -21.16 18.04 10.02
C VAL A 643 -20.55 19.44 9.99
N GLU A 644 -20.75 20.19 8.91
CA GLU A 644 -20.21 21.55 8.70
C GLU A 644 -18.68 21.62 8.86
N ALA A 645 -17.98 20.52 8.58
CA ALA A 645 -16.52 20.49 8.54
C ALA A 645 -15.97 21.06 7.23
N PHE A 646 -16.74 20.94 6.13
CA PHE A 646 -16.38 21.46 4.81
C PHE A 646 -17.37 22.53 4.35
N THR A 647 -16.85 23.65 3.84
CA THR A 647 -17.66 24.66 3.15
C THR A 647 -17.90 24.26 1.70
N GLN A 648 -18.93 24.85 1.07
CA GLN A 648 -19.23 24.58 -0.35
C GLN A 648 -18.06 24.93 -1.28
N ASP A 649 -17.33 26.01 -0.96
CA ASP A 649 -16.15 26.42 -1.72
C ASP A 649 -15.01 25.40 -1.57
N GLN A 650 -14.75 24.92 -0.35
CA GLN A 650 -13.75 23.88 -0.10
C GLN A 650 -14.09 22.59 -0.86
N ILE A 651 -15.36 22.17 -0.86
CA ILE A 651 -15.82 21.00 -1.62
C ILE A 651 -15.55 21.19 -3.12
N SER A 652 -15.88 22.37 -3.67
CA SER A 652 -15.61 22.71 -5.08
C SER A 652 -14.11 22.62 -5.40
N TRP A 653 -13.26 23.17 -4.54
CA TRP A 653 -11.80 23.14 -4.70
C TRP A 653 -11.21 21.74 -4.57
N MET A 654 -11.73 20.95 -3.62
CA MET A 654 -11.35 19.56 -3.45
C MET A 654 -11.73 18.76 -4.71
N ASN A 655 -12.92 18.96 -5.29
CA ASN A 655 -13.34 18.27 -6.52
C ASN A 655 -12.41 18.57 -7.69
N VAL A 656 -12.06 19.85 -7.91
CA VAL A 656 -11.09 20.26 -8.94
C VAL A 656 -9.75 19.54 -8.72
N SER A 657 -9.26 19.56 -7.49
CA SER A 657 -7.99 18.93 -7.12
C SER A 657 -8.03 17.41 -7.30
N LYS A 658 -9.17 16.78 -6.98
CA LYS A 658 -9.38 15.35 -7.12
C LYS A 658 -9.36 14.90 -8.58
N VAL A 659 -9.92 15.69 -9.49
CA VAL A 659 -9.84 15.41 -10.93
C VAL A 659 -8.39 15.45 -11.42
N LEU A 660 -7.64 16.50 -11.08
CA LEU A 660 -6.21 16.63 -11.46
C LEU A 660 -5.35 15.50 -10.89
N TYR A 661 -5.59 15.13 -9.63
CA TYR A 661 -4.89 14.01 -8.98
C TYR A 661 -5.24 12.67 -9.64
N SER A 662 -6.52 12.38 -9.83
CA SER A 662 -6.98 11.09 -10.38
C SER A 662 -6.49 10.91 -11.82
N LEU A 663 -6.51 11.97 -12.62
CA LEU A 663 -5.92 12.04 -13.96
C LEU A 663 -4.44 11.65 -13.94
N THR A 664 -3.67 12.28 -13.05
CA THR A 664 -2.23 12.07 -12.91
C THR A 664 -1.92 10.65 -12.43
N ALA A 665 -2.65 10.16 -11.42
CA ALA A 665 -2.51 8.82 -10.89
C ALA A 665 -2.83 7.76 -11.95
N ALA A 666 -3.89 7.95 -12.75
CA ALA A 666 -4.24 7.05 -13.85
C ALA A 666 -3.15 6.99 -14.91
N TYR A 667 -2.60 8.14 -15.33
CA TYR A 667 -1.46 8.17 -16.26
C TYR A 667 -0.23 7.46 -15.71
N LEU A 668 0.15 7.73 -14.46
CA LEU A 668 1.35 7.15 -13.86
C LEU A 668 1.22 5.64 -13.62
N SER A 669 0.02 5.16 -13.30
CA SER A 669 -0.27 3.72 -13.21
C SER A 669 -0.09 3.04 -14.57
N GLU A 670 -0.65 3.59 -15.64
CA GLU A 670 -0.45 3.01 -16.97
C GLU A 670 1.00 3.12 -17.45
N PHE A 671 1.70 4.18 -17.05
CA PHE A 671 3.13 4.32 -17.30
C PHE A 671 3.94 3.21 -16.63
N LEU A 672 3.57 2.80 -15.41
CA LEU A 672 4.19 1.68 -14.71
C LEU A 672 3.91 0.35 -15.43
N ASP A 673 2.63 0.08 -15.74
CA ASP A 673 2.19 -1.19 -16.30
C ASP A 673 2.69 -1.42 -17.73
N LYS A 674 2.78 -0.35 -18.53
CA LYS A 674 3.07 -0.41 -19.98
C LYS A 674 4.46 0.14 -20.35
N GLY A 675 5.28 0.52 -19.36
CA GLY A 675 6.51 1.33 -19.49
C GLY A 675 7.68 0.74 -20.28
N GLY A 676 7.55 -0.44 -20.89
CA GLY A 676 8.67 -1.15 -21.54
C GLY A 676 9.05 -0.62 -22.93
N HIS A 677 8.14 -0.61 -23.91
CA HIS A 677 8.50 -0.31 -25.31
C HIS A 677 7.38 0.28 -26.17
N ASN A 678 6.12 0.12 -25.79
CA ASN A 678 4.99 0.62 -26.57
C ASN A 678 4.42 1.89 -25.94
N ARG A 679 4.53 3.02 -26.65
CA ARG A 679 3.96 4.31 -26.22
C ARG A 679 2.57 4.59 -26.80
N ALA A 680 1.99 3.67 -27.55
CA ALA A 680 0.67 3.82 -28.17
C ALA A 680 -0.41 4.30 -27.20
N TRP A 681 -0.37 3.80 -25.96
CA TRP A 681 -1.31 4.17 -24.91
C TRP A 681 -1.29 5.67 -24.54
N GLN A 682 -0.22 6.41 -24.89
CA GLN A 682 -0.14 7.86 -24.68
C GLN A 682 -1.01 8.65 -25.65
N GLN A 683 -1.42 8.05 -26.79
CA GLN A 683 -2.18 8.72 -27.85
C GLN A 683 -3.49 9.31 -27.33
N ARG A 684 -4.27 8.54 -26.56
CA ARG A 684 -5.53 9.00 -25.96
C ARG A 684 -5.38 10.19 -25.01
N TYR A 685 -4.19 10.35 -24.40
CA TYR A 685 -3.90 11.50 -23.54
C TYR A 685 -3.50 12.73 -24.37
N LEU A 686 -2.78 12.52 -25.48
CA LEU A 686 -2.47 13.58 -26.44
C LEU A 686 -3.73 14.09 -27.14
N GLU A 687 -4.74 13.25 -27.37
CA GLU A 687 -6.03 13.64 -27.96
C GLU A 687 -6.83 14.61 -27.09
N LEU A 688 -6.55 14.68 -25.78
CA LEU A 688 -7.10 15.74 -24.91
C LEU A 688 -6.35 17.06 -25.03
N VAL A 689 -5.17 17.07 -25.63
CA VAL A 689 -4.31 18.24 -25.80
C VAL A 689 -4.41 18.79 -27.22
N TYR A 690 -4.31 17.94 -28.23
CA TYR A 690 -4.22 18.31 -29.64
C TYR A 690 -5.41 17.81 -30.45
N SER A 691 -5.83 18.60 -31.44
CA SER A 691 -7.02 18.34 -32.25
C SER A 691 -6.78 17.32 -33.38
N GLN A 692 -5.58 17.27 -33.95
CA GLN A 692 -5.25 16.42 -35.10
C GLN A 692 -3.83 15.84 -35.03
N PHE A 693 -3.58 14.76 -35.76
CA PHE A 693 -2.33 14.01 -35.77
C PHE A 693 -1.91 13.61 -37.18
N ASN A 694 -0.62 13.73 -37.50
CA ASN A 694 -0.05 13.21 -38.75
C ASN A 694 0.21 11.70 -38.67
N ALA A 695 0.51 11.21 -37.47
CA ALA A 695 0.64 9.80 -37.13
C ALA A 695 0.50 9.62 -35.62
N GLU A 696 0.55 8.37 -35.15
CA GLU A 696 0.54 8.04 -33.73
C GLU A 696 1.63 8.81 -32.95
N LEU A 697 1.22 9.52 -31.90
CA LEU A 697 2.04 10.40 -31.06
C LEU A 697 2.69 11.60 -31.77
N VAL A 698 2.26 11.92 -32.99
CA VAL A 698 2.79 13.04 -33.78
C VAL A 698 1.66 14.04 -34.06
N PRO A 699 1.46 15.05 -33.17
CA PRO A 699 0.42 16.05 -33.36
C PRO A 699 0.68 16.89 -34.61
N LYS A 700 -0.41 17.40 -35.20
CA LYS A 700 -0.37 18.21 -36.42
C LYS A 700 -0.38 19.69 -36.06
N ASP A 701 0.54 20.45 -36.63
CA ASP A 701 0.59 21.91 -36.48
C ASP A 701 -0.32 22.59 -37.50
N LEU A 702 -1.51 22.98 -37.05
CA LEU A 702 -2.50 23.70 -37.85
C LEU A 702 -2.29 25.23 -37.84
N GLY A 703 -1.23 25.74 -37.21
CA GLY A 703 -0.96 27.18 -37.16
C GLY A 703 -1.46 27.82 -35.86
N GLY A 704 -0.84 27.45 -34.74
CA GLY A 704 -1.11 28.07 -33.45
C GLY A 704 -2.25 27.40 -32.68
N LYS A 705 -3.24 28.18 -32.21
CA LYS A 705 -4.29 27.70 -31.30
C LYS A 705 -5.17 26.58 -31.90
N GLU A 706 -5.24 26.50 -33.22
CA GLU A 706 -6.04 25.50 -33.95
C GLU A 706 -5.50 24.07 -33.76
N SER A 707 -4.20 23.95 -33.46
CA SER A 707 -3.55 22.68 -33.13
C SER A 707 -3.99 22.13 -31.78
N ILE A 708 -4.48 22.98 -30.86
CA ILE A 708 -4.91 22.61 -29.50
C ILE A 708 -6.40 22.24 -29.54
N LEU A 709 -6.80 21.19 -28.80
CA LEU A 709 -8.20 20.83 -28.67
C LEU A 709 -8.96 21.94 -27.90
N ALA A 710 -9.75 22.73 -28.62
CA ALA A 710 -10.55 23.81 -28.06
C ALA A 710 -12.03 23.43 -27.81
N ASN A 711 -12.50 22.33 -28.39
CA ASN A 711 -13.88 21.88 -28.24
C ASN A 711 -14.09 21.26 -26.85
N SER A 712 -14.79 21.98 -25.97
CA SER A 712 -15.07 21.55 -24.61
C SER A 712 -15.90 20.26 -24.56
N GLU A 713 -16.91 20.11 -25.43
CA GLU A 713 -17.78 18.92 -25.44
C GLU A 713 -17.01 17.66 -25.81
N GLU A 714 -16.17 17.75 -26.85
CA GLU A 714 -15.29 16.67 -27.29
C GLU A 714 -14.26 16.31 -26.21
N PHE A 715 -13.69 17.32 -25.54
CA PHE A 715 -12.76 17.13 -24.43
C PHE A 715 -13.40 16.38 -23.26
N TRP A 716 -14.58 16.82 -22.79
CA TRP A 716 -15.24 16.19 -21.64
C TRP A 716 -15.78 14.80 -21.97
N THR A 717 -16.28 14.60 -23.19
CA THR A 717 -16.69 13.28 -23.67
C THR A 717 -15.51 12.33 -23.63
N SER A 718 -14.36 12.74 -24.19
CA SER A 718 -13.14 11.94 -24.18
C SER A 718 -12.63 11.67 -22.76
N LEU A 719 -12.63 12.67 -21.87
CA LEU A 719 -12.18 12.52 -20.48
C LEU A 719 -13.09 11.58 -19.65
N SER A 720 -14.40 11.65 -19.87
CA SER A 720 -15.41 10.85 -19.16
C SER A 720 -15.31 9.35 -19.43
N THR A 721 -14.64 8.95 -20.52
CA THR A 721 -14.47 7.52 -20.85
C THR A 721 -13.53 6.80 -19.88
N TRP A 722 -12.81 7.51 -19.00
CA TRP A 722 -11.80 6.91 -18.11
C TRP A 722 -11.65 7.59 -16.74
N ILE A 723 -12.11 8.83 -16.56
CA ILE A 723 -12.31 9.39 -15.21
C ILE A 723 -13.74 9.07 -14.76
N PRO A 724 -13.95 8.58 -13.51
CA PRO A 724 -15.28 8.29 -13.01
C PRO A 724 -16.23 9.49 -13.13
N ASN A 725 -17.38 9.28 -13.77
CA ASN A 725 -18.35 10.34 -14.08
C ASN A 725 -18.78 11.16 -12.87
N TYR A 726 -18.90 10.55 -11.69
CA TYR A 726 -19.32 11.25 -10.47
C TYR A 726 -18.36 12.35 -10.02
N LEU A 727 -17.08 12.31 -10.43
CA LEU A 727 -16.13 13.40 -10.19
C LEU A 727 -16.38 14.60 -11.11
N LEU A 728 -17.03 14.37 -12.26
CA LEU A 728 -17.27 15.37 -13.29
C LEU A 728 -18.66 16.00 -13.19
N THR A 729 -19.65 15.28 -12.66
CA THR A 729 -21.05 15.73 -12.56
C THR A 729 -21.23 16.92 -11.61
N ASN A 730 -20.36 17.05 -10.60
CA ASN A 730 -20.47 18.11 -9.59
C ASN A 730 -19.73 19.41 -9.97
N LEU A 731 -19.15 19.47 -11.18
CA LEU A 731 -18.44 20.66 -11.67
C LEU A 731 -19.40 21.55 -12.48
N ASN A 732 -19.48 22.83 -12.10
CA ASN A 732 -20.18 23.84 -12.91
C ASN A 732 -19.41 24.17 -14.20
N ASP A 733 -20.08 24.78 -15.17
CA ASP A 733 -19.51 25.05 -16.50
C ASP A 733 -18.29 25.98 -16.47
N THR A 734 -18.28 26.98 -15.57
CA THR A 734 -17.14 27.89 -15.38
C THR A 734 -15.91 27.12 -14.87
N THR A 735 -16.09 26.24 -13.90
CA THR A 735 -15.04 25.38 -13.36
C THR A 735 -14.54 24.41 -14.43
N LYS A 736 -15.44 23.81 -15.21
CA LYS A 736 -15.08 22.96 -16.35
C LYS A 736 -14.22 23.74 -17.35
N HIS A 737 -14.63 24.93 -17.77
CA HIS A 737 -13.86 25.75 -18.71
C HIS A 737 -12.43 26.02 -18.20
N ASN A 738 -12.29 26.39 -16.93
CA ASN A 738 -10.97 26.62 -16.32
C ASN A 738 -10.13 25.34 -16.17
N LEU A 739 -10.77 24.18 -16.01
CA LEU A 739 -10.09 22.91 -15.78
C LEU A 739 -9.47 22.33 -17.07
N VAL A 740 -10.04 22.62 -18.24
CA VAL A 740 -9.50 22.18 -19.54
C VAL A 740 -8.03 22.59 -19.68
N ALA A 741 -7.73 23.89 -19.50
CA ALA A 741 -6.37 24.41 -19.62
C ALA A 741 -5.39 23.77 -18.62
N LYS A 742 -5.84 23.53 -17.38
CA LYS A 742 -5.03 22.88 -16.33
C LYS A 742 -4.71 21.44 -16.69
N ILE A 743 -5.73 20.68 -17.14
CA ILE A 743 -5.57 19.28 -17.55
C ILE A 743 -4.64 19.18 -18.76
N GLN A 744 -4.80 20.04 -19.77
CA GLN A 744 -3.97 20.02 -20.96
C GLN A 744 -2.49 20.24 -20.65
N LEU A 745 -2.16 21.25 -19.82
CA LEU A 745 -0.79 21.48 -19.37
C LEU A 745 -0.25 20.30 -18.55
N LEU A 746 -1.08 19.76 -17.66
CA LEU A 746 -0.69 18.65 -16.80
C LEU A 746 -0.35 17.39 -17.62
N LEU A 747 -1.19 17.06 -18.60
CA LEU A 747 -0.98 15.96 -19.53
C LEU A 747 0.24 16.19 -20.41
N PHE A 748 0.41 17.42 -20.92
CA PHE A 748 1.60 17.79 -21.67
C PHE A 748 2.86 17.48 -20.86
N TRP A 749 2.97 17.97 -19.62
CA TRP A 749 4.12 17.69 -18.77
C TRP A 749 4.29 16.20 -18.46
N LEU A 750 3.21 15.48 -18.13
CA LEU A 750 3.27 14.02 -17.89
C LEU A 750 3.82 13.22 -19.08
N ILE A 751 3.41 13.56 -20.30
CA ILE A 751 3.82 12.87 -21.53
C ILE A 751 5.28 13.17 -21.88
N HIS A 752 5.70 14.41 -21.63
CA HIS A 752 6.91 14.96 -22.21
C HIS A 752 8.09 15.07 -21.25
N THR A 753 7.83 15.30 -19.97
CA THR A 753 8.87 15.47 -18.93
C THR A 753 9.04 14.20 -18.08
N GLN A 754 7.99 13.40 -17.88
CA GLN A 754 8.09 12.22 -17.02
C GLN A 754 8.81 11.06 -17.73
N ARG A 755 10.00 10.69 -17.21
CA ARG A 755 10.85 9.64 -17.78
C ARG A 755 10.92 8.35 -16.95
N SER A 756 10.61 8.43 -15.67
CA SER A 756 10.65 7.30 -14.73
C SER A 756 9.32 7.19 -14.00
N HIS A 757 9.01 6.04 -13.41
CA HIS A 757 7.84 5.97 -12.54
C HIS A 757 8.06 6.83 -11.27
N VAL A 758 7.01 7.53 -10.83
CA VAL A 758 6.94 8.28 -9.56
C VAL A 758 5.51 8.23 -9.04
N THR A 759 5.31 8.49 -7.75
CA THR A 759 3.97 8.73 -7.21
C THR A 759 3.43 10.08 -7.68
N ALA A 760 2.10 10.24 -7.75
CA ALA A 760 1.46 11.51 -8.13
C ALA A 760 1.90 12.69 -7.24
N GLN A 761 2.05 12.45 -5.93
CA GLN A 761 2.55 13.48 -4.99
C GLN A 761 3.96 13.95 -5.35
N ASN A 762 4.88 13.00 -5.63
CA ASN A 762 6.25 13.35 -6.03
C ASN A 762 6.29 14.04 -7.39
N PHE A 763 5.39 13.67 -8.31
CA PHE A 763 5.23 14.37 -9.58
C PHE A 763 4.82 15.84 -9.35
N PHE A 764 3.77 16.10 -8.57
CA PHE A 764 3.32 17.47 -8.29
C PHE A 764 4.37 18.30 -7.57
N LYS A 765 5.11 17.71 -6.62
CA LYS A 765 6.23 18.40 -5.95
C LYS A 765 7.31 18.81 -6.94
N ARG A 766 7.77 17.88 -7.79
CA ARG A 766 8.77 18.18 -8.84
C ARG A 766 8.23 19.21 -9.83
N LEU A 767 6.95 19.14 -10.16
CA LEU A 767 6.32 20.09 -11.07
C LEU A 767 6.32 21.50 -10.47
N ALA A 768 5.95 21.65 -9.21
CA ALA A 768 5.99 22.92 -8.49
C ALA A 768 7.40 23.51 -8.39
N GLU A 769 8.43 22.67 -8.27
CA GLU A 769 9.84 23.10 -8.20
C GLU A 769 10.41 23.51 -9.57
N ASN A 770 9.99 22.86 -10.66
CA ASN A 770 10.62 23.01 -11.98
C ASN A 770 9.84 23.88 -12.97
N GLU A 771 8.52 24.00 -12.81
CA GLU A 771 7.66 24.71 -13.76
C GLU A 771 7.06 25.96 -13.08
N PRO A 772 7.43 27.19 -13.47
CA PRO A 772 6.95 28.41 -12.82
C PRO A 772 5.42 28.57 -12.80
N VAL A 773 4.73 27.94 -13.77
CA VAL A 773 3.27 28.03 -13.95
C VAL A 773 2.54 26.93 -13.19
N ALA A 774 3.27 25.95 -12.64
CA ALA A 774 2.69 24.85 -11.86
C ALA A 774 1.81 25.37 -10.73
N PHE A 775 2.19 26.47 -10.06
CA PHE A 775 1.35 27.06 -9.01
C PHE A 775 -0.07 27.40 -9.50
N ALA A 776 -0.20 28.00 -10.69
CA ALA A 776 -1.51 28.31 -11.27
C ALA A 776 -2.25 27.06 -11.78
N VAL A 777 -1.54 26.00 -12.20
CA VAL A 777 -2.16 24.75 -12.65
C VAL A 777 -2.69 23.94 -11.45
N LEU A 778 -1.88 23.81 -10.41
CA LEU A 778 -2.13 22.97 -9.24
C LEU A 778 -3.06 23.61 -8.21
N ASN A 779 -3.18 24.94 -8.22
CA ASN A 779 -4.13 25.66 -7.36
C ASN A 779 -5.56 25.60 -7.97
N PRO A 780 -6.58 25.14 -7.23
CA PRO A 780 -7.94 25.00 -7.76
C PRO A 780 -8.65 26.33 -8.04
N VAL A 781 -8.18 27.44 -7.48
CA VAL A 781 -8.80 28.79 -7.57
C VAL A 781 -8.25 29.59 -8.75
N LEU A 782 -6.96 29.48 -9.02
CA LEU A 782 -6.28 30.32 -10.02
C LEU A 782 -6.58 29.85 -11.44
N SER A 783 -6.77 30.79 -12.37
CA SER A 783 -6.84 30.48 -13.80
C SER A 783 -5.44 30.44 -14.42
N VAL A 784 -5.30 29.64 -15.48
CA VAL A 784 -4.07 29.59 -16.27
C VAL A 784 -4.15 30.68 -17.35
N PRO A 785 -3.15 31.58 -17.47
CA PRO A 785 -3.15 32.58 -18.54
C PRO A 785 -3.04 31.92 -19.93
N ASN A 786 -3.91 32.32 -20.87
CA ASN A 786 -3.93 31.77 -22.23
C ASN A 786 -2.59 31.91 -22.98
N SER A 787 -1.85 33.01 -22.73
CA SER A 787 -0.53 33.20 -23.33
C SER A 787 0.44 32.10 -22.93
N VAL A 788 0.41 31.68 -21.66
CA VAL A 788 1.30 30.63 -21.14
C VAL A 788 0.82 29.24 -21.55
N LEU A 789 -0.49 29.01 -21.56
CA LEU A 789 -1.09 27.79 -22.09
C LEU A 789 -0.60 27.55 -23.52
N HIS A 790 -0.78 28.53 -24.41
CA HIS A 790 -0.39 28.41 -25.80
C HIS A 790 1.13 28.31 -25.97
N SER A 791 1.93 29.11 -25.26
CA SER A 791 3.39 29.03 -25.39
C SER A 791 3.94 27.66 -25.01
N THR A 792 3.35 27.01 -24.01
CA THR A 792 3.80 25.68 -23.55
C THR A 792 3.30 24.57 -24.46
N LEU A 793 2.00 24.53 -24.78
CA LEU A 793 1.42 23.45 -25.59
C LEU A 793 1.89 23.49 -27.05
N LEU A 794 2.25 24.67 -27.57
CA LEU A 794 2.79 24.83 -28.92
C LEU A 794 4.33 24.75 -28.98
N SER A 795 5.00 24.57 -27.84
CA SER A 795 6.47 24.46 -27.79
C SER A 795 7.08 23.32 -28.62
N PRO A 796 6.38 22.21 -28.94
CA PRO A 796 6.90 21.21 -29.87
C PRO A 796 6.92 21.66 -31.33
N PHE A 797 6.17 22.70 -31.71
CA PHE A 797 6.02 23.14 -33.10
C PHE A 797 7.01 24.26 -33.47
N LEU A 798 7.28 24.41 -34.76
CA LEU A 798 8.00 25.58 -35.27
C LEU A 798 7.08 26.81 -35.17
N GLN A 799 7.47 27.79 -34.36
CA GLN A 799 6.70 29.02 -34.23
C GLN A 799 6.77 29.84 -35.52
N GLN A 800 5.70 30.56 -35.86
CA GLN A 800 5.62 31.36 -37.10
C GLN A 800 6.77 32.38 -37.22
N ASP A 801 7.23 32.94 -36.10
CA ASP A 801 8.31 33.93 -36.05
C ASP A 801 9.70 33.31 -35.83
N THR A 802 9.84 32.00 -36.03
CA THR A 802 11.13 31.32 -35.82
C THR A 802 12.19 31.86 -36.80
N PRO A 803 13.31 32.42 -36.32
CA PRO A 803 14.33 32.94 -37.20
C PRO A 803 15.09 31.79 -37.87
N PHE A 804 15.03 31.70 -39.19
CA PHE A 804 15.91 30.84 -39.98
C PHE A 804 17.32 31.44 -40.06
N ILE A 805 18.34 30.58 -40.26
CA ILE A 805 19.74 31.01 -40.38
C ILE A 805 19.90 32.01 -41.53
N ASP A 806 19.29 31.72 -42.68
CA ASP A 806 19.17 32.61 -43.81
C ASP A 806 17.70 32.66 -44.27
N PRO A 807 16.94 33.70 -43.89
CA PRO A 807 15.54 33.84 -44.27
C PRO A 807 15.29 33.87 -45.78
N ALA A 808 16.20 34.44 -46.56
CA ALA A 808 16.07 34.50 -48.01
C ALA A 808 16.24 33.11 -48.63
N SER A 809 17.25 32.35 -48.16
CA SER A 809 17.41 30.96 -48.58
C SER A 809 16.23 30.10 -48.11
N ALA A 810 15.76 30.24 -46.88
CA ALA A 810 14.63 29.47 -46.36
C ALA A 810 13.34 29.68 -47.16
N HIS A 811 13.04 30.92 -47.57
CA HIS A 811 11.89 31.25 -48.40
C HIS A 811 11.90 30.53 -49.75
N LEU A 812 13.08 30.34 -50.35
CA LEU A 812 13.24 29.62 -51.62
C LEU A 812 13.11 28.10 -51.48
N HIS A 813 13.38 27.53 -50.30
CA HIS A 813 13.57 26.09 -50.15
C HIS A 813 12.45 25.38 -49.39
N ILE A 814 11.89 25.98 -48.33
CA ILE A 814 10.87 25.33 -47.50
C ILE A 814 9.56 25.04 -48.25
N PRO A 815 8.97 25.99 -49.00
CA PRO A 815 7.75 25.72 -49.76
C PRO A 815 8.01 24.97 -51.09
N ALA A 816 9.28 24.75 -51.46
CA ALA A 816 9.62 24.14 -52.74
C ALA A 816 9.42 22.62 -52.73
N ILE A 817 8.66 22.12 -53.70
CA ILE A 817 8.55 20.68 -53.97
C ILE A 817 9.79 20.25 -54.74
N ILE A 818 10.66 19.48 -54.08
CA ILE A 818 11.89 18.98 -54.68
C ILE A 818 11.57 17.68 -55.45
N PRO A 819 11.68 17.63 -56.79
CA PRO A 819 11.36 16.42 -57.55
C PRO A 819 12.47 15.36 -57.45
N PHE A 820 12.10 14.09 -57.63
CA PHE A 820 13.06 13.03 -57.91
C PHE A 820 13.71 13.28 -59.29
N THR A 821 15.04 13.20 -59.35
CA THR A 821 15.81 13.26 -60.61
C THR A 821 16.42 11.91 -60.97
N THR A 822 16.47 11.01 -60.00
CA THR A 822 16.89 9.62 -60.13
C THR A 822 15.98 8.75 -59.26
N PRO A 823 15.91 7.42 -59.45
CA PRO A 823 15.20 6.51 -58.54
C PRO A 823 15.59 6.60 -57.06
N PHE A 824 16.74 7.21 -56.75
CA PHE A 824 17.33 7.27 -55.41
C PHE A 824 17.13 8.63 -54.72
N GLY A 825 16.52 9.62 -55.37
CA GLY A 825 16.25 10.92 -54.78
C GLY A 825 16.47 12.12 -55.72
N PRO A 826 16.53 13.34 -55.15
CA PRO A 826 16.95 14.53 -55.88
C PRO A 826 18.44 14.45 -56.25
N SER A 827 18.91 15.44 -57.02
CA SER A 827 20.32 15.48 -57.43
C SER A 827 21.23 15.51 -56.21
N VAL A 828 22.19 14.59 -56.14
CA VAL A 828 23.23 14.59 -55.08
C VAL A 828 24.33 15.61 -55.37
N LEU A 829 24.36 16.17 -56.58
CA LEU A 829 25.39 17.08 -57.07
C LEU A 829 24.90 18.54 -57.15
N HIS A 830 23.59 18.79 -57.06
CA HIS A 830 23.01 20.14 -57.11
C HIS A 830 21.80 20.22 -56.18
N CYS A 831 21.50 21.42 -55.66
CA CYS A 831 20.25 21.66 -54.94
C CYS A 831 19.06 21.47 -55.89
N GLY A 832 18.08 20.66 -55.46
CA GLY A 832 16.89 20.36 -56.25
C GLY A 832 15.76 21.40 -56.12
N ALA A 833 15.95 22.47 -55.34
CA ALA A 833 15.00 23.58 -55.29
C ALA A 833 15.03 24.33 -56.64
N PRO A 834 13.88 24.52 -57.32
CA PRO A 834 13.83 25.05 -58.69
C PRO A 834 14.55 26.39 -58.89
N GLU A 835 14.52 27.26 -57.88
CA GLU A 835 15.07 28.61 -57.94
C GLU A 835 16.50 28.72 -57.39
N CYS A 836 17.07 27.65 -56.82
CA CYS A 836 18.40 27.70 -56.22
C CYS A 836 19.50 27.14 -57.13
N ASN A 837 19.35 25.90 -57.58
CA ASN A 837 20.32 25.16 -58.41
C ASN A 837 21.79 25.21 -57.93
N ALA A 838 22.04 25.42 -56.63
CA ALA A 838 23.39 25.50 -56.07
C ALA A 838 24.16 24.19 -56.35
N SER A 839 25.35 24.29 -56.93
CA SER A 839 26.19 23.11 -57.19
C SER A 839 26.91 22.66 -55.92
N PHE A 840 26.84 21.36 -55.64
CA PHE A 840 27.67 20.67 -54.64
C PHE A 840 28.91 20.04 -55.27
N PHE A 841 29.06 20.18 -56.59
CA PHE A 841 30.23 19.68 -57.30
C PHE A 841 31.47 20.50 -56.91
N PRO A 842 32.59 19.85 -56.57
CA PRO A 842 33.80 20.56 -56.18
C PRO A 842 34.33 21.40 -57.33
N SER A 843 34.62 22.67 -57.03
CA SER A 843 35.30 23.56 -57.98
C SER A 843 36.73 23.06 -58.25
N SER A 844 37.29 23.42 -59.40
CA SER A 844 38.66 23.05 -59.80
C SER A 844 39.73 23.50 -58.79
N SER A 845 39.47 24.55 -58.01
CA SER A 845 40.31 24.99 -56.90
C SER A 845 40.25 24.07 -55.66
N GLN A 846 39.13 23.39 -55.41
CA GLN A 846 38.96 22.45 -54.30
C GLN A 846 39.57 21.06 -54.60
N LEU A 847 39.75 20.74 -55.87
CA LEU A 847 40.37 19.49 -56.33
C LEU A 847 41.90 19.59 -56.52
N ASN A 848 42.51 20.76 -56.28
CA ASN A 848 43.95 21.02 -56.52
C ASN A 848 44.43 20.62 -57.93
N GLY A 849 43.55 20.67 -58.95
CA GLY A 849 43.85 20.25 -60.32
C GLY A 849 43.73 18.76 -60.60
N GLU A 850 43.25 17.94 -59.65
CA GLU A 850 42.89 16.53 -59.87
C GLU A 850 41.50 16.40 -60.52
N ASP A 851 41.30 15.39 -61.36
CA ASP A 851 39.97 15.04 -61.88
C ASP A 851 39.08 14.45 -60.76
N PHE A 852 37.79 14.77 -60.81
CA PHE A 852 36.83 14.23 -59.83
C PHE A 852 36.69 12.71 -59.96
N ASN A 853 37.29 11.99 -59.02
CA ASN A 853 37.06 10.56 -58.84
C ASN A 853 35.89 10.30 -57.85
N PRO A 854 34.75 9.73 -58.29
CA PRO A 854 33.59 9.44 -57.44
C PRO A 854 33.83 8.31 -56.41
N ASP A 855 34.85 7.48 -56.59
CA ASP A 855 35.22 6.41 -55.66
C ASP A 855 36.21 6.86 -54.59
N SER A 856 36.71 8.10 -54.67
CA SER A 856 37.63 8.68 -53.70
C SER A 856 36.87 9.14 -52.44
N PRO A 857 37.17 8.60 -51.24
CA PRO A 857 36.54 9.06 -50.00
C PRO A 857 36.74 10.56 -49.75
N LYS A 858 37.88 11.11 -50.19
CA LYS A 858 38.19 12.55 -50.08
C LYS A 858 37.25 13.39 -50.93
N HIS A 859 36.98 12.99 -52.18
CA HIS A 859 36.07 13.74 -53.06
C HIS A 859 34.61 13.62 -52.63
N ILE A 860 34.18 12.45 -52.16
CA ILE A 860 32.86 12.26 -51.56
C ILE A 860 32.68 13.20 -50.35
N GLU A 861 33.70 13.34 -49.51
CA GLU A 861 33.65 14.23 -48.35
C GLU A 861 33.55 15.70 -48.74
N ILE A 862 34.22 16.15 -49.82
CA ILE A 862 34.08 17.51 -50.33
C ILE A 862 32.63 17.79 -50.78
N VAL A 863 32.01 16.86 -51.52
CA VAL A 863 30.59 16.99 -51.92
C VAL A 863 29.67 17.04 -50.70
N ARG A 864 29.93 16.19 -49.68
CA ARG A 864 29.17 16.21 -48.41
C ARG A 864 29.32 17.53 -47.67
N GLN A 865 30.52 18.10 -47.64
CA GLN A 865 30.79 19.40 -47.00
C GLN A 865 30.11 20.54 -47.75
N ALA A 866 30.19 20.58 -49.08
CA ALA A 866 29.51 21.57 -49.91
C ALA A 866 27.98 21.51 -49.71
N ARG A 867 27.42 20.30 -49.72
CA ARG A 867 25.99 20.07 -49.42
C ARG A 867 25.62 20.55 -48.02
N ARG A 868 26.41 20.17 -47.00
CA ARG A 868 26.20 20.62 -45.62
C ARG A 868 26.22 22.15 -45.51
N GLN A 869 27.20 22.80 -46.12
CA GLN A 869 27.35 24.26 -46.11
C GLN A 869 26.16 24.99 -46.75
N HIS A 870 25.50 24.36 -47.73
CA HIS A 870 24.31 24.91 -48.37
C HIS A 870 23.01 24.61 -47.60
N LEU A 871 22.81 23.37 -47.16
CA LEU A 871 21.55 22.95 -46.53
C LEU A 871 21.36 23.55 -45.12
N ILE A 872 22.44 23.86 -44.40
CA ILE A 872 22.34 24.50 -43.09
C ILE A 872 21.66 25.88 -43.19
N PRO A 873 22.13 26.83 -44.01
CA PRO A 873 21.41 28.10 -44.25
C PRO A 873 20.00 27.91 -44.82
N ALA A 874 19.81 26.95 -45.72
CA ALA A 874 18.55 26.77 -46.43
C ALA A 874 17.41 26.24 -45.56
N PHE A 875 17.69 25.35 -44.62
CA PHE A 875 16.66 24.66 -43.84
C PHE A 875 16.82 24.81 -42.33
N GLY A 876 17.92 25.39 -41.86
CA GLY A 876 18.27 25.45 -40.46
C GLY A 876 17.61 26.59 -39.70
N VAL A 877 17.12 26.26 -38.51
CA VAL A 877 16.68 27.25 -37.52
C VAL A 877 17.89 27.84 -36.81
N LYS A 878 17.89 29.16 -36.66
CA LYS A 878 18.96 29.91 -36.03
C LYS A 878 19.13 29.48 -34.56
N ASN A 879 20.38 29.33 -34.14
CA ASN A 879 20.86 28.82 -32.86
C ASN A 879 20.56 27.34 -32.57
N ALA A 880 19.99 26.59 -33.53
CA ALA A 880 19.61 25.19 -33.33
C ALA A 880 20.29 24.22 -34.31
N PHE A 881 20.58 24.66 -35.54
CA PHE A 881 21.01 23.76 -36.63
C PHE A 881 22.40 24.08 -37.20
N GLU A 882 23.04 25.18 -36.79
CA GLU A 882 24.35 25.61 -37.31
C GLU A 882 25.45 24.54 -37.13
N ARG A 883 25.29 23.71 -36.10
CA ARG A 883 26.25 22.65 -35.75
C ARG A 883 25.93 21.31 -36.41
N SER A 884 24.93 21.23 -37.27
CA SER A 884 24.56 19.99 -37.96
C SER A 884 25.77 19.41 -38.70
N GLY A 885 26.06 18.13 -38.46
CA GLY A 885 27.16 17.44 -39.10
C GLY A 885 26.92 17.11 -40.57
N THR A 886 25.66 17.17 -41.05
CA THR A 886 25.27 16.72 -42.39
C THR A 886 24.42 17.73 -43.16
N GLY A 887 23.81 18.71 -42.49
CA GLY A 887 22.80 19.60 -43.07
C GLY A 887 21.47 18.90 -43.37
N LEU A 888 21.31 17.63 -43.00
CA LEU A 888 20.07 16.86 -43.17
C LEU A 888 19.22 16.89 -41.89
N PRO A 889 17.89 16.65 -41.99
CA PRO A 889 16.99 16.64 -40.85
C PRO A 889 17.47 15.77 -39.68
N GLU A 890 17.59 16.39 -38.50
CA GLU A 890 18.01 15.73 -37.27
C GLU A 890 16.82 15.11 -36.53
N PRO A 891 17.05 14.08 -35.69
CA PRO A 891 16.01 13.54 -34.84
C PRO A 891 15.46 14.60 -33.89
N ILE A 892 14.13 14.65 -33.76
CA ILE A 892 13.44 15.57 -32.86
C ILE A 892 13.70 15.13 -31.42
N ILE A 893 14.20 16.07 -30.62
CA ILE A 893 14.25 15.91 -29.17
C ILE A 893 12.85 16.26 -28.65
N GLN A 894 12.20 15.30 -27.98
CA GLN A 894 10.90 15.54 -27.34
C GLN A 894 10.95 16.81 -26.48
N THR A 895 9.93 17.67 -26.61
CA THR A 895 9.75 19.01 -25.98
C THR A 895 10.46 20.18 -26.63
N LYS A 896 11.23 19.97 -27.70
CA LYS A 896 11.83 21.05 -28.46
C LYS A 896 11.21 21.15 -29.84
N PRO A 897 11.11 22.38 -30.39
CA PRO A 897 10.75 22.54 -31.79
C PRO A 897 11.82 21.87 -32.67
N PRO A 898 11.45 21.40 -33.87
CA PRO A 898 12.39 20.93 -34.87
C PRO A 898 13.53 21.94 -35.08
N SER A 899 14.77 21.46 -35.20
CA SER A 899 15.91 22.32 -35.54
C SER A 899 15.94 22.70 -37.03
N SER A 900 15.08 22.09 -37.85
CA SER A 900 15.01 22.34 -39.29
C SER A 900 13.56 22.34 -39.78
N GLY A 901 13.26 23.20 -40.76
CA GLY A 901 11.96 23.25 -41.45
C GLY A 901 11.75 22.14 -42.48
N HIS A 902 12.76 21.30 -42.73
CA HIS A 902 12.72 20.23 -43.72
C HIS A 902 12.34 18.87 -43.11
N ILE A 903 11.86 17.94 -43.92
CA ILE A 903 11.54 16.55 -43.56
C ILE A 903 12.28 15.56 -44.46
N ASN A 904 12.54 14.33 -43.99
CA ASN A 904 13.28 13.33 -44.76
C ASN A 904 12.42 12.60 -45.82
N LEU A 905 11.75 13.34 -46.70
CA LEU A 905 10.67 12.80 -47.53
C LEU A 905 11.13 11.75 -48.56
N HIS A 906 12.13 12.06 -49.40
CA HIS A 906 12.55 11.20 -50.52
C HIS A 906 13.08 9.84 -50.08
N VAL A 907 13.86 9.82 -49.00
CA VAL A 907 14.44 8.59 -48.45
C VAL A 907 13.33 7.66 -47.95
N GLU A 908 12.31 8.19 -47.26
CA GLU A 908 11.22 7.37 -46.76
C GLU A 908 10.32 6.85 -47.89
N ILE A 909 10.08 7.64 -48.95
CA ILE A 909 9.37 7.15 -50.16
C ILE A 909 10.09 5.94 -50.76
N ALA A 910 11.40 6.04 -50.97
CA ALA A 910 12.21 4.95 -51.54
C ALA A 910 12.20 3.71 -50.64
N HIS A 911 12.25 3.88 -49.31
CA HIS A 911 12.16 2.78 -48.37
C HIS A 911 10.81 2.07 -48.43
N VAL A 912 9.69 2.80 -48.35
CA VAL A 912 8.34 2.19 -48.43
C VAL A 912 8.17 1.47 -49.77
N TRP A 913 8.64 2.05 -50.87
CA TRP A 913 8.62 1.39 -52.17
C TRP A 913 9.40 0.07 -52.16
N SER A 914 10.59 0.06 -51.56
CA SER A 914 11.47 -1.11 -51.48
C SER A 914 10.89 -2.25 -50.63
N GLU A 915 10.03 -1.95 -49.66
CA GLU A 915 9.38 -2.93 -48.80
C GLU A 915 8.13 -3.57 -49.43
N LEU A 916 7.56 -2.94 -50.47
CA LEU A 916 6.38 -3.48 -51.13
C LEU A 916 6.71 -4.70 -52.02
N PRO A 917 5.85 -5.74 -52.01
CA PRO A 917 5.88 -6.81 -53.00
C PRO A 917 5.70 -6.28 -54.43
N ARG A 918 6.17 -7.05 -55.42
CA ARG A 918 6.15 -6.67 -56.84
C ARG A 918 4.75 -6.32 -57.35
N ASP A 919 3.72 -7.07 -56.94
CA ASP A 919 2.35 -6.83 -57.40
C ASP A 919 1.73 -5.59 -56.76
N SER A 920 2.03 -5.33 -55.48
CA SER A 920 1.65 -4.08 -54.80
C SER A 920 2.31 -2.86 -55.46
N ARG A 921 3.60 -2.93 -55.83
CA ARG A 921 4.28 -1.86 -56.58
C ARG A 921 3.59 -1.58 -57.92
N ARG A 922 3.18 -2.63 -58.65
CA ARG A 922 2.44 -2.49 -59.92
C ARG A 922 1.07 -1.85 -59.73
N ALA A 923 0.36 -2.16 -58.64
CA ALA A 923 -0.93 -1.56 -58.31
C ALA A 923 -0.76 -0.08 -57.90
N VAL A 924 0.26 0.25 -57.11
CA VAL A 924 0.61 1.64 -56.75
C VAL A 924 0.98 2.46 -57.99
N PHE A 925 1.80 1.91 -58.89
CA PHE A 925 2.20 2.58 -60.13
C PHE A 925 1.00 2.87 -61.04
N ARG A 926 0.05 1.92 -61.13
CA ARG A 926 -1.22 2.08 -61.87
C ARG A 926 -2.23 3.00 -61.20
N GLY A 927 -1.95 3.47 -59.99
CA GLY A 927 -2.81 4.39 -59.24
C GLY A 927 -3.82 3.70 -58.30
N GLU A 928 -3.98 2.38 -58.38
CA GLU A 928 -4.98 1.61 -57.63
C GLU A 928 -4.76 1.64 -56.10
N LEU A 929 -3.50 1.77 -55.66
CA LEU A 929 -3.11 1.81 -54.23
C LEU A 929 -2.31 3.08 -53.87
N ARG A 930 -2.46 4.16 -54.64
CA ARG A 930 -1.60 5.36 -54.47
C ARG A 930 -1.85 6.10 -53.16
N GLU A 931 -3.10 6.23 -52.73
CA GLU A 931 -3.46 6.86 -51.45
C GLU A 931 -2.95 6.04 -50.25
N GLU A 932 -3.14 4.72 -50.28
CA GLU A 932 -2.61 3.81 -49.26
C GLU A 932 -1.08 3.86 -49.19
N PHE A 933 -0.40 3.98 -50.34
CA PHE A 933 1.05 4.18 -50.39
C PHE A 933 1.46 5.52 -49.75
N ALA A 934 0.78 6.62 -50.10
CA ALA A 934 1.05 7.94 -49.52
C ALA A 934 0.87 7.94 -47.99
N ARG A 935 -0.18 7.27 -47.48
CA ARG A 935 -0.41 7.10 -46.05
C ARG A 935 0.74 6.35 -45.36
N ARG A 936 1.22 5.24 -45.94
CA ARG A 936 2.38 4.50 -45.42
C ARG A 936 3.67 5.33 -45.41
N VAL A 937 3.88 6.16 -46.44
CA VAL A 937 5.01 7.10 -46.49
C VAL A 937 4.89 8.12 -45.36
N ARG A 938 3.73 8.77 -45.19
CA ARG A 938 3.48 9.71 -44.09
C ARG A 938 3.77 9.08 -42.74
N GLU A 939 3.23 7.90 -42.48
CA GLU A 939 3.48 7.14 -41.24
C GLU A 939 4.98 6.89 -41.01
N ARG A 940 5.72 6.52 -42.06
CA ARG A 940 7.17 6.28 -41.95
C ARG A 940 7.96 7.56 -41.72
N VAL A 941 7.61 8.66 -42.40
CA VAL A 941 8.19 10.00 -42.16
C VAL A 941 8.02 10.39 -40.70
N CYS A 942 6.82 10.27 -40.16
CA CYS A 942 6.54 10.56 -38.75
C CYS A 942 7.28 9.61 -37.80
N LYS A 943 7.37 8.30 -38.12
CA LYS A 943 8.10 7.31 -37.31
C LYS A 943 9.61 7.57 -37.28
N SER A 944 10.17 8.15 -38.34
CA SER A 944 11.59 8.55 -38.38
C SER A 944 11.91 9.63 -37.35
N ARG A 945 10.92 10.45 -36.98
CA ARG A 945 11.02 11.61 -36.10
C ARG A 945 12.17 12.54 -36.48
N ARG A 946 12.41 12.76 -37.78
CA ARG A 946 13.49 13.63 -38.29
C ARG A 946 12.93 14.85 -39.01
N GLY A 947 13.30 16.04 -38.56
CA GLY A 947 12.84 17.30 -39.16
C GLY A 947 11.46 17.75 -38.70
N ASN A 948 10.79 18.60 -39.49
CA ASN A 948 9.46 19.13 -39.16
C ASN A 948 8.31 18.13 -39.45
N VAL A 949 8.28 17.00 -38.76
CA VAL A 949 7.23 15.98 -38.96
C VAL A 949 5.84 16.40 -38.47
N TYR A 950 5.74 17.54 -37.79
CA TYR A 950 4.49 18.12 -37.30
C TYR A 950 3.77 18.97 -38.35
N ASP A 951 4.41 19.26 -39.48
CA ASP A 951 3.86 20.13 -40.53
C ASP A 951 2.46 19.70 -40.99
N ALA A 952 1.55 20.66 -41.18
CA ALA A 952 0.18 20.37 -41.62
C ALA A 952 0.12 19.76 -43.03
N ASP A 953 1.10 20.03 -43.88
CA ASP A 953 1.10 19.68 -45.29
C ASP A 953 1.91 18.41 -45.60
N VAL A 954 2.36 17.62 -44.61
CA VAL A 954 3.19 16.41 -44.87
C VAL A 954 2.51 15.48 -45.89
N GLU A 955 1.21 15.24 -45.76
CA GLU A 955 0.47 14.38 -46.68
C GLU A 955 0.39 14.96 -48.10
N LYS A 956 0.19 16.27 -48.22
CA LYS A 956 0.19 16.98 -49.50
C LYS A 956 1.57 16.93 -50.14
N MET A 957 2.63 17.20 -49.38
CA MET A 957 4.03 17.11 -49.84
C MET A 957 4.37 15.70 -50.35
N VAL A 958 3.91 14.65 -49.67
CA VAL A 958 4.03 13.27 -50.15
C VAL A 958 3.35 13.15 -51.52
N GLY A 959 2.07 13.51 -51.61
CA GLY A 959 1.29 13.43 -52.86
C GLY A 959 1.96 14.14 -54.04
N ASP A 960 2.45 15.36 -53.80
CA ASP A 960 3.07 16.20 -54.82
C ASP A 960 4.41 15.62 -55.32
N VAL A 961 5.24 15.07 -54.42
CA VAL A 961 6.53 14.47 -54.79
C VAL A 961 6.36 13.12 -55.49
N LEU A 962 5.31 12.36 -55.16
CA LEU A 962 5.09 11.02 -55.71
C LEU A 962 5.03 10.97 -57.24
N LEU A 963 4.49 12.00 -57.90
CA LEU A 963 4.44 12.05 -59.36
C LEU A 963 5.84 12.04 -59.99
N SER A 964 6.76 12.82 -59.42
CA SER A 964 8.16 12.84 -59.87
C SER A 964 8.90 11.54 -59.59
N PHE A 965 8.59 10.88 -58.45
CA PHE A 965 9.15 9.58 -58.11
C PHE A 965 8.80 8.52 -59.16
N PHE A 966 7.52 8.43 -59.55
CA PHE A 966 7.11 7.48 -60.58
C PHE A 966 7.65 7.82 -61.98
N GLY A 967 7.90 9.09 -62.27
CA GLY A 967 8.56 9.50 -63.51
C GLY A 967 10.05 9.15 -63.57
N ALA A 968 10.70 9.01 -62.41
CA ALA A 968 12.13 8.67 -62.31
C ALA A 968 12.40 7.16 -62.24
N LEU A 969 11.40 6.34 -61.89
CA LEU A 969 11.43 4.87 -61.90
C LEU A 969 11.32 4.31 -63.33
#